data_AF-A0A9P1BEY3-F1
#
_entry.id   AF-A0A9P1BEY3-F1
#
_cell.length_a   1.000
_cell.length_b   1.000
_cell.length_c   1.000
_cell.angle_alpha   90.00
_cell.angle_beta   90.00
_cell.angle_gamma   90.00
#
_symmetry.space_group_name_H-M   'P 1'
#
loop_
_entity.id
_entity.type
_entity.pdbx_description
1 polymer ?
#
loop_
_entity_poly.entity_id
_entity_poly.type
_entity_poly.pdbx_seq_one_letter_code
_entity_poly.pdbx_strand_id
1 'polypeptide(L)'
;MGYRLDTSAAYQPDPFCGARLTPGFLGWHTTEGRTLIKINEHGFRDQPRSVNKRPGVFRIAVLGDSYSEALQVELDETFWSVMEAELREQLPPSGIDIEVLNFGVSGYSTAQELQMLRHYVWPYEPDLILLQFFAANDVVNNSKKLADDLGRPFFSIINGELVLDDSFLNDPTRIRFETSRWIRFKDFLVHHSRLAALVYQLRHRQDTSNDDNYLEAGLDLRAFHETQDTDWEEAWEVTDRLIENIAREAKQHGVPLIVLMANCAVEIDFDKQASNLVAVELGIPDFEYPARRLRSLGDKHGFLVVTPADKMREYAMQHQRYLHGFSNTRPGKGHWNMDGHRLAGQVAAEKIMEAGLPPGEVNPAEVQGQLLEISGPERASGERLMRMIVCAAAAAVAMLGVCSDANANPLSPMNEYNLIVFGDLDSQSNVQGKAFIGGNLSGTASDFGTMLSIPSSETSLLVGGDVLATIENINRGSIEVGGDISAGSIINMNSGGSAAVGGTVFGTVQNGPVVPLGSPVDISGIQATLEAASAALAALTANSTTSVQNGNQLVFDAQPGGPQNQAVFNVTAADVFENNSLAQMQMNANGASQIIINVSGSSMTWNNGMNQVGAFTTNALREIVVWNFYEATSLTVDRNLNGALLAPEAHLTNSTNIDGSVAVASFTQRGEVHLPTTVVAVPEASSLVLMSLGLITLAPFLRRRSKR
;
A
#
# COMPACT_ATOMS: atom_id res chain seq x y z
N MET A 1 8.90 -1.93 -14.61
CA MET A 1 9.39 -3.28 -14.20
C MET A 1 9.89 -3.20 -12.77
N GLY A 2 9.04 -3.52 -11.78
CA GLY A 2 9.49 -3.68 -10.39
C GLY A 2 9.99 -5.12 -10.20
N TYR A 3 11.23 -5.30 -9.78
CA TYR A 3 11.77 -6.64 -9.49
C TYR A 3 11.57 -6.99 -8.02
N ARG A 4 11.06 -8.22 -7.84
CA ARG A 4 10.84 -9.00 -6.63
C ARG A 4 12.01 -8.89 -5.64
N LEU A 5 11.86 -8.15 -4.55
CA LEU A 5 12.62 -8.49 -3.34
C LEU A 5 12.07 -9.82 -2.84
N ASP A 6 12.88 -10.87 -2.98
CA ASP A 6 12.75 -12.03 -2.12
C ASP A 6 12.74 -11.52 -0.68
N THR A 7 11.75 -11.97 0.09
CA THR A 7 11.46 -11.54 1.45
C THR A 7 12.62 -11.82 2.40
N SER A 8 13.63 -12.59 1.98
CA SER A 8 14.85 -12.88 2.76
C SER A 8 15.61 -11.65 3.29
N ALA A 9 15.57 -10.49 2.62
CA ALA A 9 16.17 -9.25 3.14
C ALA A 9 15.30 -8.50 4.17
N ALA A 10 14.02 -8.89 4.31
CA ALA A 10 13.14 -8.36 5.35
C ALA A 10 13.41 -9.03 6.70
N TYR A 11 14.19 -10.11 6.76
CA TYR A 11 14.50 -10.84 7.98
C TYR A 11 15.98 -10.80 8.32
N GLN A 12 16.27 -10.76 9.62
CA GLN A 12 17.60 -10.87 10.19
C GLN A 12 17.63 -12.00 11.23
N PRO A 13 18.77 -12.67 11.44
CA PRO A 13 18.90 -13.68 12.49
C PRO A 13 18.59 -13.10 13.87
N ASP A 14 17.88 -13.88 14.69
CA ASP A 14 17.49 -13.56 16.05
C ASP A 14 17.89 -14.71 17.00
N PRO A 15 18.46 -14.43 18.18
CA PRO A 15 18.92 -15.49 19.09
C PRO A 15 17.79 -16.21 19.83
N PHE A 16 16.57 -15.69 19.84
CA PHE A 16 15.45 -16.29 20.57
C PHE A 16 14.44 -16.90 19.60
N CYS A 17 14.08 -16.16 18.56
CA CYS A 17 13.06 -16.54 17.60
C CYS A 17 13.63 -17.17 16.31
N GLY A 18 14.96 -17.34 16.19
CA GLY A 18 15.59 -17.80 14.95
C GLY A 18 15.80 -16.67 13.95
N ALA A 19 14.72 -15.98 13.56
CA ALA A 19 14.74 -14.79 12.72
C ALA A 19 13.69 -13.77 13.19
N ARG A 20 13.92 -12.48 12.90
CA ARG A 20 12.99 -11.37 13.12
C ARG A 20 13.02 -10.40 11.94
N LEU A 21 12.03 -9.52 11.84
CA LEU A 21 12.02 -8.48 10.82
C LEU A 21 13.17 -7.48 11.01
N THR A 22 13.80 -7.10 9.92
CA THR A 22 14.91 -6.15 9.87
C THR A 22 14.39 -4.73 10.16
N PRO A 23 14.82 -4.08 11.25
CA PRO A 23 14.35 -2.74 11.59
C PRO A 23 14.60 -1.71 10.48
N GLY A 24 13.61 -0.89 10.19
CA GLY A 24 13.69 0.13 9.13
C GLY A 24 13.67 -0.42 7.70
N PHE A 25 13.39 -1.71 7.52
CA PHE A 25 13.26 -2.29 6.18
C PHE A 25 12.12 -1.63 5.39
N LEU A 26 12.39 -1.36 4.11
CA LEU A 26 11.43 -0.83 3.15
C LEU A 26 11.58 -1.60 1.82
N GLY A 27 10.53 -2.30 1.39
CA GLY A 27 10.59 -3.12 0.19
C GLY A 27 9.22 -3.53 -0.33
N TRP A 28 9.14 -3.91 -1.61
CA TRP A 28 7.90 -4.38 -2.21
C TRP A 28 7.70 -5.88 -1.97
N HIS A 29 6.55 -6.25 -1.41
CA HIS A 29 6.02 -7.61 -1.54
C HIS A 29 5.28 -7.73 -2.87
N THR A 30 5.51 -8.83 -3.61
CA THR A 30 4.88 -9.04 -4.93
C THR A 30 4.56 -10.51 -5.23
N THR A 31 4.79 -11.41 -4.26
CA THR A 31 4.57 -12.84 -4.44
C THR A 31 3.07 -13.14 -4.45
N GLU A 32 2.35 -12.55 -3.50
CA GLU A 32 0.90 -12.62 -3.39
C GLU A 32 0.37 -11.22 -3.02
N GLY A 33 -0.44 -10.64 -3.90
CA GLY A 33 -0.72 -9.20 -3.82
C GLY A 33 0.48 -8.34 -4.24
N ARG A 34 0.35 -7.04 -4.05
CA ARG A 34 1.44 -6.07 -4.28
C ARG A 34 1.31 -4.93 -3.29
N THR A 35 2.22 -4.91 -2.31
CA THR A 35 2.17 -3.97 -1.19
C THR A 35 3.57 -3.45 -0.87
N LEU A 36 3.66 -2.21 -0.45
CA LEU A 36 4.90 -1.64 0.08
C LEU A 36 5.05 -1.99 1.57
N ILE A 37 6.03 -2.82 1.88
CA ILE A 37 6.31 -3.26 3.26
C ILE A 37 7.23 -2.26 3.93
N LYS A 38 6.80 -1.76 5.09
CA LYS A 38 7.58 -0.90 5.98
C LYS A 38 7.66 -1.53 7.36
N ILE A 39 8.90 -1.75 7.83
CA ILE A 39 9.18 -2.25 9.18
C ILE A 39 9.68 -1.08 10.02
N ASN A 40 9.09 -0.90 11.20
CA ASN A 40 9.47 0.19 12.10
C ASN A 40 10.87 -0.02 12.70
N GLU A 41 11.35 0.98 13.45
CA GLU A 41 12.67 1.00 14.09
C GLU A 41 12.87 -0.09 15.15
N HIS A 42 11.80 -0.75 15.60
CA HIS A 42 11.82 -1.83 16.56
C HIS A 42 11.79 -3.23 15.90
N GLY A 43 11.67 -3.30 14.58
CA GLY A 43 11.62 -4.56 13.84
C GLY A 43 10.23 -5.19 13.83
N PHE A 44 9.18 -4.37 13.71
CA PHE A 44 7.79 -4.81 13.59
C PHE A 44 7.09 -4.15 12.39
N ARG A 45 6.20 -4.88 11.72
CA ARG A 45 5.32 -4.32 10.68
C ARG A 45 4.12 -3.66 11.35
N ASP A 46 4.36 -2.45 11.84
CA ASP A 46 3.36 -1.61 12.48
C ASP A 46 3.78 -0.13 12.32
N GLN A 47 2.88 0.79 12.65
CA GLN A 47 3.23 2.18 12.88
C GLN A 47 4.26 2.29 14.03
N PRO A 48 5.07 3.36 14.08
CA PRO A 48 5.96 3.58 15.22
C PRO A 48 5.18 3.70 16.53
N ARG A 49 5.41 2.77 17.47
CA ARG A 49 4.80 2.76 18.81
C ARG A 49 5.86 3.00 19.88
N SER A 50 5.57 3.86 20.84
CA SER A 50 6.48 4.05 21.98
C SER A 50 6.50 2.80 22.86
N VAL A 51 7.68 2.33 23.26
CA VAL A 51 7.80 1.24 24.24
C VAL A 51 7.13 1.63 25.55
N ASN A 52 7.39 2.84 26.04
CA ASN A 52 6.78 3.35 27.26
C ASN A 52 5.28 3.63 27.02
N LYS A 53 4.43 2.94 27.76
CA LYS A 53 2.99 3.07 27.66
C LYS A 53 2.53 4.43 28.19
N ARG A 54 1.66 5.09 27.42
CA ARG A 54 1.05 6.35 27.84
C ARG A 54 -0.11 6.07 28.81
N PRO A 55 -0.35 6.92 29.83
CA PRO A 55 -1.53 6.82 30.67
C PRO A 55 -2.81 6.86 29.82
N GLY A 56 -3.80 6.05 30.18
CA GLY A 56 -5.07 5.98 29.46
C GLY A 56 -5.02 5.24 28.11
N VAL A 57 -3.95 4.51 27.81
CA VAL A 57 -3.89 3.63 26.63
C VAL A 57 -4.11 2.18 27.04
N PHE A 58 -5.01 1.48 26.35
CA PHE A 58 -5.15 0.02 26.42
C PHE A 58 -4.41 -0.62 25.24
N ARG A 59 -3.47 -1.52 25.52
CA ARG A 59 -2.58 -2.15 24.53
C ARG A 59 -2.94 -3.60 24.28
N ILE A 60 -3.14 -3.94 23.01
CA ILE A 60 -3.33 -5.31 22.55
C ILE A 60 -2.07 -5.75 21.81
N ALA A 61 -1.37 -6.76 22.29
CA ALA A 61 -0.23 -7.34 21.58
C ALA A 61 -0.69 -8.54 20.75
N VAL A 62 -0.46 -8.47 19.44
CA VAL A 62 -0.76 -9.55 18.50
C VAL A 62 0.49 -10.40 18.29
N LEU A 63 0.42 -11.68 18.65
CA LEU A 63 1.39 -12.71 18.31
C LEU A 63 0.84 -13.52 17.13
N GLY A 64 1.67 -13.93 16.19
CA GLY A 64 1.22 -14.78 15.10
C GLY A 64 2.26 -15.00 14.02
N ASP A 65 1.77 -15.54 12.89
CA ASP A 65 2.56 -15.96 11.75
C ASP A 65 2.40 -15.01 10.55
N SER A 66 2.35 -15.54 9.32
CA SER A 66 2.18 -14.75 8.10
C SER A 66 0.81 -14.07 8.00
N TYR A 67 -0.23 -14.56 8.67
CA TYR A 67 -1.52 -13.85 8.74
C TYR A 67 -1.43 -12.61 9.63
N SER A 68 -0.56 -12.65 10.64
CA SER A 68 -0.25 -11.49 11.49
C SER A 68 0.86 -10.63 10.94
N GLU A 69 1.73 -11.10 10.05
CA GLU A 69 2.62 -10.19 9.32
C GLU A 69 1.88 -9.52 8.14
N ALA A 70 0.93 -10.21 7.50
CA ALA A 70 0.07 -9.71 6.43
C ALA A 70 0.81 -8.93 5.34
N LEU A 71 1.85 -9.54 4.77
CA LEU A 71 2.64 -8.92 3.70
C LEU A 71 1.83 -8.55 2.44
N GLN A 72 0.65 -9.15 2.29
CA GLN A 72 -0.16 -9.13 1.08
C GLN A 72 -1.14 -7.95 1.00
N VAL A 73 -1.42 -7.25 2.11
CA VAL A 73 -2.37 -6.12 2.18
C VAL A 73 -1.71 -4.87 2.76
N GLU A 74 -2.24 -3.69 2.44
CA GLU A 74 -1.73 -2.42 3.01
C GLU A 74 -1.89 -2.40 4.54
N LEU A 75 -1.06 -1.59 5.22
CA LEU A 75 -0.94 -1.65 6.69
C LEU A 75 -2.27 -1.40 7.39
N ASP A 76 -3.07 -0.43 6.91
CA ASP A 76 -4.38 -0.07 7.43
C ASP A 76 -5.46 -1.12 7.15
N GLU A 77 -5.27 -1.96 6.14
CA GLU A 77 -6.16 -3.07 5.79
C GLU A 77 -5.89 -4.36 6.59
N THR A 78 -4.80 -4.40 7.36
CA THR A 78 -4.46 -5.54 8.20
C THR A 78 -5.49 -5.77 9.30
N PHE A 79 -5.72 -7.04 9.69
CA PHE A 79 -6.81 -7.36 10.61
C PHE A 79 -6.65 -6.68 11.98
N TRP A 80 -5.41 -6.45 12.42
CA TRP A 80 -5.13 -5.78 13.68
C TRP A 80 -5.32 -4.26 13.60
N SER A 81 -5.09 -3.65 12.43
CA SER A 81 -5.40 -2.23 12.20
C SER A 81 -6.91 -2.00 12.08
N VAL A 82 -7.62 -2.90 11.40
CA VAL A 82 -9.09 -2.91 11.37
C VAL A 82 -9.66 -3.11 12.77
N MET A 83 -9.11 -4.06 13.54
CA MET A 83 -9.52 -4.28 14.94
C MET A 83 -9.28 -3.05 15.81
N GLU A 84 -8.15 -2.35 15.66
CA GLU A 84 -7.87 -1.09 16.36
C GLU A 84 -8.94 -0.03 16.04
N ALA A 85 -9.27 0.15 14.76
CA ALA A 85 -10.28 1.12 14.32
C ALA A 85 -11.67 0.78 14.86
N GLU A 86 -12.10 -0.48 14.74
CA GLU A 86 -13.39 -0.98 15.21
C GLU A 86 -13.53 -0.83 16.74
N LEU A 87 -12.50 -1.17 17.51
CA LEU A 87 -12.51 -0.98 18.96
C LEU A 87 -12.59 0.50 19.35
N ARG A 88 -11.86 1.39 18.66
CA ARG A 88 -11.93 2.83 18.91
C ARG A 88 -13.31 3.42 18.58
N GLU A 89 -13.98 2.91 17.55
CA GLU A 89 -15.32 3.38 17.17
C GLU A 89 -16.40 2.90 18.15
N GLN A 90 -16.30 1.64 18.61
CA GLN A 90 -17.31 1.02 19.47
C GLN A 90 -17.19 1.41 20.94
N LEU A 91 -16.02 1.90 21.37
CA LEU A 91 -15.83 2.34 22.75
C LEU A 91 -16.53 3.69 23.01
N PRO A 92 -17.31 3.82 24.10
CA PRO A 92 -17.82 5.12 24.51
C PRO A 92 -16.65 6.07 24.80
N PRO A 93 -16.88 7.40 24.87
CA PRO A 93 -15.88 8.39 25.28
C PRO A 93 -15.43 8.17 26.74
N SER A 94 -14.66 7.11 26.97
CA SER A 94 -14.19 6.60 28.25
C SER A 94 -12.85 7.20 28.65
N GLY A 95 -12.23 7.98 27.74
CA GLY A 95 -10.88 8.51 27.90
C GLY A 95 -9.79 7.46 27.66
N ILE A 96 -10.15 6.23 27.29
CA ILE A 96 -9.22 5.15 26.95
C ILE A 96 -8.94 5.19 25.44
N ASP A 97 -7.67 5.34 25.06
CA ASP A 97 -7.19 5.14 23.69
C ASP A 97 -6.77 3.67 23.51
N ILE A 98 -6.90 3.13 22.30
CA ILE A 98 -6.54 1.75 21.98
C ILE A 98 -5.28 1.76 21.12
N GLU A 99 -4.29 0.94 21.45
CA GLU A 99 -3.15 0.64 20.58
C GLU A 99 -3.12 -0.88 20.36
N VAL A 100 -3.15 -1.32 19.11
CA VAL A 100 -2.92 -2.71 18.72
C VAL A 100 -1.54 -2.81 18.11
N LEU A 101 -0.67 -3.58 18.76
CA LEU A 101 0.74 -3.72 18.43
C LEU A 101 0.98 -5.09 17.80
N ASN A 102 1.48 -5.10 16.58
CA ASN A 102 1.74 -6.34 15.87
C ASN A 102 3.17 -6.86 16.07
N PHE A 103 3.28 -8.10 16.53
CA PHE A 103 4.54 -8.85 16.69
C PHE A 103 4.60 -10.10 15.81
N GLY A 104 3.67 -10.25 14.87
CA GLY A 104 3.61 -11.37 13.94
C GLY A 104 4.73 -11.37 12.91
N VAL A 105 5.23 -12.55 12.57
CA VAL A 105 6.33 -12.75 11.61
C VAL A 105 6.06 -14.02 10.79
N SER A 106 6.17 -13.93 9.47
CA SER A 106 5.85 -15.03 8.57
C SER A 106 6.65 -16.29 8.88
N GLY A 107 5.94 -17.42 8.86
CA GLY A 107 6.51 -18.72 9.12
C GLY A 107 6.84 -18.99 10.58
N TYR A 108 6.47 -18.12 11.51
CA TYR A 108 6.55 -18.43 12.94
C TYR A 108 5.72 -19.65 13.30
N SER A 109 6.19 -20.39 14.30
CA SER A 109 5.43 -21.40 15.01
C SER A 109 5.01 -20.88 16.38
N THR A 110 4.14 -21.63 17.07
CA THR A 110 3.77 -21.31 18.46
C THR A 110 4.97 -21.30 19.42
N ALA A 111 6.04 -22.04 19.10
CA ALA A 111 7.30 -21.94 19.82
C ALA A 111 7.94 -20.56 19.68
N GLN A 112 7.97 -19.99 18.48
CA GLN A 112 8.53 -18.67 18.21
C GLN A 112 7.66 -17.56 18.78
N GLU A 113 6.33 -17.70 18.76
CA GLU A 113 5.39 -16.77 19.39
C GLU A 113 5.57 -16.70 20.90
N LEU A 114 5.79 -17.83 21.58
CA LEU A 114 6.13 -17.86 23.00
C LEU A 114 7.48 -17.18 23.29
N GLN A 115 8.49 -17.34 22.40
CA GLN A 115 9.76 -16.63 22.53
C GLN A 115 9.59 -15.12 22.29
N MET A 116 8.77 -14.73 21.31
CA MET A 116 8.44 -13.33 21.03
C MET A 116 7.79 -12.66 22.25
N LEU A 117 6.84 -13.34 22.89
CA LEU A 117 6.21 -12.89 24.12
C LEU A 117 7.24 -12.61 25.23
N ARG A 118 8.07 -13.62 25.54
CA ARG A 118 9.07 -13.59 26.62
C ARG A 118 10.12 -12.51 26.45
N HIS A 119 10.57 -12.29 25.22
CA HIS A 119 11.76 -11.48 24.95
C HIS A 119 11.45 -10.06 24.45
N TYR A 120 10.29 -9.85 23.83
CA TYR A 120 10.02 -8.62 23.07
C TYR A 120 8.69 -7.94 23.35
N VAL A 121 7.66 -8.67 23.81
CA VAL A 121 6.33 -8.09 24.02
C VAL A 121 6.20 -7.42 25.38
N TRP A 122 6.68 -8.04 26.46
CA TRP A 122 6.50 -7.51 27.82
C TRP A 122 6.96 -6.07 28.05
N PRO A 123 8.05 -5.57 27.43
CA PRO A 123 8.44 -4.16 27.54
C PRO A 123 7.38 -3.15 27.08
N TYR A 124 6.42 -3.57 26.25
CA TYR A 124 5.32 -2.71 25.77
C TYR A 124 4.11 -2.68 26.71
N GLU A 125 4.13 -3.43 27.82
CA GLU A 125 3.07 -3.44 28.84
C GLU A 125 1.65 -3.67 28.27
N PRO A 126 1.44 -4.76 27.52
CA PRO A 126 0.12 -5.07 26.96
C PRO A 126 -0.93 -5.32 28.05
N ASP A 127 -2.18 -4.97 27.78
CA ASP A 127 -3.36 -5.29 28.60
C ASP A 127 -4.14 -6.47 28.04
N LEU A 128 -3.81 -6.93 26.83
CA LEU A 128 -4.37 -8.12 26.20
C LEU A 128 -3.32 -8.76 25.29
N ILE A 129 -3.18 -10.08 25.36
CA ILE A 129 -2.48 -10.86 24.34
C ILE A 129 -3.51 -11.46 23.40
N LEU A 130 -3.37 -11.18 22.10
CA LEU A 130 -4.09 -11.85 21.04
C LEU A 130 -3.11 -12.78 20.31
N LEU A 131 -3.29 -14.09 20.45
CA LEU A 131 -2.52 -15.09 19.72
C LEU A 131 -3.30 -15.49 18.46
N GLN A 132 -2.86 -15.07 17.28
CA GLN A 132 -3.36 -15.61 16.03
C GLN A 132 -2.73 -16.99 15.78
N PHE A 133 -3.57 -18.00 15.55
CA PHE A 133 -3.17 -19.39 15.38
C PHE A 133 -3.72 -19.95 14.07
N PHE A 134 -2.88 -20.58 13.28
CA PHE A 134 -3.26 -21.25 12.03
C PHE A 134 -2.96 -22.75 12.12
N ALA A 135 -4.02 -23.57 12.21
CA ALA A 135 -3.85 -25.00 12.46
C ALA A 135 -3.09 -25.74 11.34
N ALA A 136 -3.20 -25.26 10.10
CA ALA A 136 -2.66 -25.95 8.93
C ALA A 136 -1.12 -25.90 8.82
N ASN A 137 -0.45 -25.03 9.57
CA ASN A 137 1.02 -24.88 9.59
C ASN A 137 1.59 -24.90 11.01
N ASP A 138 0.97 -24.25 12.01
CA ASP A 138 1.56 -24.05 13.33
C ASP A 138 1.86 -25.37 14.05
N VAL A 139 0.95 -26.34 13.93
CA VAL A 139 1.10 -27.67 14.54
C VAL A 139 2.32 -28.38 13.95
N VAL A 140 2.45 -28.38 12.62
CA VAL A 140 3.59 -28.97 11.90
C VAL A 140 4.88 -28.25 12.28
N ASN A 141 4.85 -26.92 12.31
CA ASN A 141 6.00 -26.07 12.59
C ASN A 141 6.51 -26.20 14.05
N ASN A 142 5.71 -26.74 14.96
CA ASN A 142 6.12 -27.06 16.33
C ASN A 142 6.86 -28.42 16.44
N SER A 143 6.87 -29.24 15.39
CA SER A 143 7.51 -30.56 15.38
C SER A 143 8.77 -30.61 14.51
N LYS A 144 9.91 -30.94 15.12
CA LYS A 144 11.17 -31.17 14.38
C LYS A 144 11.08 -32.29 13.34
N LYS A 145 10.14 -33.22 13.51
CA LYS A 145 9.97 -34.37 12.61
C LYS A 145 9.13 -34.04 11.39
N LEU A 146 8.20 -33.09 11.54
CA LEU A 146 7.23 -32.73 10.50
C LEU A 146 7.60 -31.43 9.77
N ALA A 147 8.31 -30.51 10.43
CA ALA A 147 8.68 -29.23 9.84
C ALA A 147 9.78 -29.35 8.76
N ASP A 148 9.61 -28.62 7.67
CA ASP A 148 10.59 -28.56 6.57
C ASP A 148 11.81 -27.68 6.89
N ASP A 149 11.68 -26.74 7.84
CA ASP A 149 12.72 -25.79 8.22
C ASP A 149 13.06 -25.89 9.72
N LEU A 150 14.35 -26.15 9.99
CA LEU A 150 14.89 -26.34 11.34
C LEU A 150 15.61 -25.09 11.90
N GLY A 151 15.63 -23.97 11.16
CA GLY A 151 16.29 -22.72 11.52
C GLY A 151 15.61 -21.91 12.64
N ARG A 152 14.86 -22.57 13.53
CA ARG A 152 13.95 -21.97 14.52
C ARG A 152 14.02 -22.69 15.87
N PRO A 153 13.59 -22.05 16.98
CA PRO A 153 13.42 -22.75 18.27
C PRO A 153 12.33 -23.82 18.17
N PHE A 154 12.56 -24.95 18.83
CA PHE A 154 11.56 -25.98 19.04
C PHE A 154 11.39 -26.27 20.52
N PHE A 155 10.37 -27.01 20.87
CA PHE A 155 10.21 -27.53 22.22
C PHE A 155 9.95 -29.02 22.19
N SER A 156 10.35 -29.70 23.27
CA SER A 156 10.06 -31.10 23.48
C SER A 156 9.54 -31.31 24.89
N ILE A 157 8.68 -32.31 25.06
CA ILE A 157 8.14 -32.66 26.38
C ILE A 157 9.07 -33.70 26.99
N ILE A 158 9.82 -33.30 28.02
CA ILE A 158 10.74 -34.18 28.75
C ILE A 158 10.26 -34.25 30.19
N ASN A 159 9.94 -35.46 30.66
CA ASN A 159 9.39 -35.69 32.02
C ASN A 159 8.12 -34.87 32.32
N GLY A 160 7.31 -34.58 31.30
CA GLY A 160 6.08 -33.79 31.43
C GLY A 160 6.30 -32.27 31.45
N GLU A 161 7.53 -31.80 31.31
CA GLU A 161 7.86 -30.37 31.21
C GLU A 161 8.23 -30.00 29.78
N LEU A 162 7.87 -28.78 29.40
CA LEU A 162 8.18 -28.22 28.09
C LEU A 162 9.60 -27.64 28.13
N VAL A 163 10.53 -28.28 27.42
CA VAL A 163 11.95 -27.91 27.40
C VAL A 163 12.29 -27.26 26.06
N LEU A 164 12.88 -26.07 26.11
CA LEU A 164 13.36 -25.36 24.92
C LEU A 164 14.53 -26.12 24.30
N ASP A 165 14.43 -26.35 23.01
CA ASP A 165 15.51 -26.83 22.17
C ASP A 165 15.99 -25.68 21.27
N ASP A 166 17.13 -25.12 21.66
CA ASP A 166 17.80 -24.01 20.98
C ASP A 166 18.90 -24.49 20.01
N SER A 167 18.85 -25.75 19.55
CA SER A 167 19.88 -26.33 18.69
C SER A 167 20.11 -25.54 17.40
N PHE A 168 19.12 -24.78 16.95
CA PHE A 168 19.23 -23.89 15.78
C PHE A 168 20.33 -22.83 15.94
N LEU A 169 20.70 -22.46 17.16
CA LEU A 169 21.84 -21.57 17.43
C LEU A 169 23.17 -22.17 17.01
N ASN A 170 23.26 -23.51 16.99
CA ASN A 170 24.45 -24.24 16.57
C ASN A 170 24.44 -24.60 15.09
N ASP A 171 23.46 -24.11 14.31
CA ASP A 171 23.38 -24.39 12.89
C ASP A 171 24.62 -23.84 12.15
N PRO A 172 25.37 -24.68 11.40
CA PRO A 172 26.59 -24.25 10.72
C PRO A 172 26.37 -23.13 9.69
N THR A 173 25.19 -23.04 9.07
CA THR A 173 24.84 -21.98 8.13
C THR A 173 24.62 -20.66 8.86
N ARG A 174 23.96 -20.69 10.02
CA ARG A 174 23.80 -19.55 10.93
C ARG A 174 25.15 -19.07 11.45
N ILE A 175 25.96 -19.96 12.04
CA ILE A 175 27.30 -19.63 12.55
C ILE A 175 28.16 -19.03 11.44
N ARG A 176 28.10 -19.58 10.23
CA ARG A 176 28.84 -19.06 9.07
C ARG A 176 28.37 -17.67 8.67
N PHE A 177 27.07 -17.39 8.70
CA PHE A 177 26.53 -16.04 8.46
C PHE A 177 27.02 -15.06 9.54
N GLU A 178 26.93 -15.44 10.81
CA GLU A 178 27.30 -14.61 11.95
C GLU A 178 28.82 -14.37 12.06
N THR A 179 29.67 -15.35 11.73
CA THR A 179 31.14 -15.24 11.91
C THR A 179 31.87 -14.68 10.68
N SER A 180 31.30 -14.83 9.48
CA SER A 180 31.97 -14.43 8.24
C SER A 180 31.81 -12.94 7.97
N ARG A 181 32.90 -12.19 8.14
CA ARG A 181 32.97 -10.77 7.74
C ARG A 181 32.61 -10.54 6.27
N TRP A 182 32.91 -11.50 5.40
CA TRP A 182 32.58 -11.43 3.98
C TRP A 182 31.08 -11.64 3.73
N ILE A 183 30.44 -12.59 4.41
CA ILE A 183 28.99 -12.80 4.27
C ILE A 183 28.24 -11.60 4.81
N ARG A 184 28.59 -11.08 5.99
CA ARG A 184 27.99 -9.85 6.52
C ARG A 184 28.24 -8.63 5.64
N PHE A 185 29.39 -8.54 4.98
CA PHE A 185 29.65 -7.48 4.00
C PHE A 185 28.81 -7.63 2.73
N LYS A 186 28.68 -8.86 2.20
CA LYS A 186 27.78 -9.14 1.08
C LYS A 186 26.32 -8.87 1.43
N ASP A 187 25.91 -9.25 2.62
CA ASP A 187 24.59 -9.04 3.17
C ASP A 187 24.30 -7.55 3.37
N PHE A 188 25.25 -6.82 3.97
CA PHE A 188 25.21 -5.36 4.04
C PHE A 188 25.07 -4.73 2.65
N LEU A 189 25.84 -5.19 1.65
CA LEU A 189 25.70 -4.72 0.28
C LEU A 189 24.33 -5.03 -0.30
N VAL A 190 23.78 -6.23 -0.10
CA VAL A 190 22.43 -6.58 -0.56
C VAL A 190 21.37 -5.68 0.10
N HIS A 191 21.49 -5.39 1.40
CA HIS A 191 20.55 -4.52 2.13
C HIS A 191 20.71 -3.02 1.81
N HIS A 192 21.91 -2.57 1.46
CA HIS A 192 22.21 -1.13 1.28
C HIS A 192 22.50 -0.74 -0.18
N SER A 193 22.48 -1.70 -1.12
CA SER A 193 22.65 -1.48 -2.55
C SER A 193 21.60 -2.24 -3.35
N ARG A 194 20.72 -1.48 -4.01
CA ARG A 194 19.68 -2.02 -4.89
C ARG A 194 20.28 -2.84 -6.05
N LEU A 195 21.47 -2.49 -6.53
CA LEU A 195 22.18 -3.25 -7.54
C LEU A 195 22.64 -4.62 -7.01
N ALA A 196 23.15 -4.67 -5.78
CA ALA A 196 23.57 -5.93 -5.16
C ALA A 196 22.35 -6.82 -4.85
N ALA A 197 21.24 -6.23 -4.37
CA ALA A 197 19.97 -6.93 -4.19
C ALA A 197 19.46 -7.55 -5.50
N LEU A 198 19.47 -6.78 -6.60
CA LEU A 198 19.03 -7.26 -7.91
C LEU A 198 19.92 -8.40 -8.44
N VAL A 199 21.26 -8.27 -8.32
CA VAL A 199 22.21 -9.33 -8.71
C VAL A 199 22.02 -10.58 -7.85
N TYR A 200 21.68 -10.43 -6.57
CA TYR A 200 21.37 -11.55 -5.68
C TYR A 200 20.09 -12.27 -6.10
N GLN A 201 19.00 -11.53 -6.39
CA GLN A 201 17.72 -12.09 -6.84
C GLN A 201 17.82 -12.85 -8.17
N LEU A 202 18.51 -12.29 -9.17
CA LEU A 202 18.69 -12.94 -10.47
C LEU A 202 19.44 -14.28 -10.36
N ARG A 203 20.27 -14.44 -9.33
CA ARG A 203 21.02 -15.68 -9.07
C ARG A 203 20.25 -16.71 -8.27
N HIS A 204 19.21 -16.31 -7.52
CA HIS A 204 18.42 -17.19 -6.65
C HIS A 204 16.97 -17.36 -7.11
N ARG A 205 16.64 -17.00 -8.37
CA ARG A 205 15.36 -17.37 -8.99
C ARG A 205 15.24 -18.90 -9.04
N GLN A 206 14.50 -19.47 -8.10
CA GLN A 206 13.87 -20.76 -8.29
C GLN A 206 12.58 -20.56 -9.09
N ASP A 207 12.37 -21.39 -10.10
CA ASP A 207 11.08 -21.51 -10.80
C ASP A 207 10.07 -22.07 -9.80
N THR A 208 9.13 -21.24 -9.35
CA THR A 208 7.90 -21.72 -8.72
C THR A 208 7.01 -22.25 -9.83
N SER A 209 6.99 -23.57 -10.00
CA SER A 209 6.05 -24.26 -10.88
C SER A 209 4.62 -23.93 -10.47
N ASN A 210 3.78 -23.62 -11.47
CA ASN A 210 2.33 -23.72 -11.36
C ASN A 210 1.99 -25.20 -11.10
N ASP A 211 1.86 -25.60 -9.84
CA ASP A 211 1.32 -26.91 -9.49
C ASP A 211 -0.20 -26.83 -9.48
N ASP A 212 -0.84 -27.64 -10.33
CA ASP A 212 -2.29 -27.81 -10.47
C ASP A 212 -2.95 -28.52 -9.26
N ASN A 213 -2.28 -28.57 -8.10
CA ASN A 213 -2.79 -29.25 -6.91
C ASN A 213 -3.84 -28.38 -6.18
N TYR A 214 -4.93 -29.03 -5.73
CA TYR A 214 -5.96 -28.39 -4.91
C TYR A 214 -5.44 -28.00 -3.51
N LEU A 215 -4.32 -28.58 -3.07
CA LEU A 215 -3.61 -28.27 -1.83
C LEU A 215 -2.59 -27.16 -2.09
N GLU A 216 -2.65 -26.11 -1.27
CA GLU A 216 -1.67 -25.02 -1.31
C GLU A 216 -0.33 -25.53 -0.76
N ALA A 217 0.77 -25.20 -1.44
CA ALA A 217 2.10 -25.63 -1.03
C ALA A 217 2.42 -25.10 0.38
N GLY A 218 2.79 -26.01 1.29
CA GLY A 218 3.12 -25.69 2.69
C GLY A 218 1.96 -25.79 3.68
N LEU A 219 0.73 -26.12 3.25
CA LEU A 219 -0.39 -26.43 4.14
C LEU A 219 -0.53 -27.93 4.37
N ASP A 220 -0.68 -28.34 5.63
CA ASP A 220 -0.97 -29.73 5.97
C ASP A 220 -2.33 -29.88 6.65
N LEU A 221 -3.33 -30.24 5.84
CA LEU A 221 -4.70 -30.40 6.30
C LEU A 221 -4.90 -31.63 7.20
N ARG A 222 -3.87 -32.46 7.45
CA ARG A 222 -3.95 -33.53 8.46
C ARG A 222 -4.15 -32.98 9.88
N ALA A 223 -3.83 -31.71 10.12
CA ALA A 223 -4.13 -31.03 11.38
C ALA A 223 -5.64 -30.99 11.70
N PHE A 224 -6.53 -31.14 10.71
CA PHE A 224 -7.98 -30.99 10.84
C PHE A 224 -8.72 -32.29 11.20
N HIS A 225 -8.02 -33.37 11.55
CA HIS A 225 -8.66 -34.56 12.08
C HIS A 225 -7.82 -35.19 13.18
N GLU A 226 -8.47 -36.00 14.02
CA GLU A 226 -7.77 -36.84 14.99
C GLU A 226 -7.05 -37.96 14.23
N THR A 227 -5.74 -38.00 14.33
CA THR A 227 -4.86 -38.95 13.63
C THR A 227 -4.27 -39.95 14.62
N GLN A 228 -3.99 -41.17 14.13
CA GLN A 228 -3.26 -42.22 14.88
C GLN A 228 -1.74 -42.15 14.65
N ASP A 229 -1.28 -41.11 13.94
CA ASP A 229 0.13 -40.85 13.71
C ASP A 229 0.76 -40.24 14.96
N THR A 230 1.71 -40.96 15.55
CA THR A 230 2.39 -40.56 16.79
C THR A 230 3.12 -39.22 16.67
N ASP A 231 3.63 -38.87 15.48
CA ASP A 231 4.35 -37.61 15.30
C ASP A 231 3.39 -36.41 15.30
N TRP A 232 2.16 -36.61 14.82
CA TRP A 232 1.10 -35.60 14.88
C TRP A 232 0.47 -35.47 16.27
N GLU A 233 0.29 -36.60 16.97
CA GLU A 233 -0.14 -36.58 18.37
C GLU A 233 0.86 -35.79 19.23
N GLU A 234 2.17 -36.05 19.06
CA GLU A 234 3.23 -35.31 19.73
C GLU A 234 3.25 -33.82 19.32
N ALA A 235 3.08 -33.51 18.03
CA ALA A 235 3.04 -32.13 17.54
C ALA A 235 1.89 -31.32 18.15
N TRP A 236 0.70 -31.92 18.21
CA TRP A 236 -0.45 -31.34 18.91
C TRP A 236 -0.21 -31.24 20.41
N GLU A 237 0.44 -32.24 21.01
CA GLU A 237 0.77 -32.22 22.42
C GLU A 237 1.70 -31.03 22.77
N VAL A 238 2.75 -30.83 22.00
CA VAL A 238 3.67 -29.70 22.13
C VAL A 238 2.94 -28.38 21.91
N THR A 239 2.10 -28.29 20.87
CA THR A 239 1.30 -27.10 20.56
C THR A 239 0.38 -26.70 21.72
N ASP A 240 -0.38 -27.65 22.28
CA ASP A 240 -1.24 -27.39 23.44
C ASP A 240 -0.43 -26.86 24.64
N ARG A 241 0.77 -27.40 24.86
CA ARG A 241 1.65 -27.04 25.99
C ARG A 241 2.26 -25.66 25.78
N LEU A 242 2.55 -25.28 24.54
CA LEU A 242 3.01 -23.94 24.17
C LEU A 242 1.92 -22.90 24.46
N ILE A 243 0.69 -23.13 23.98
CA ILE A 243 -0.44 -22.23 24.23
C ILE A 243 -0.75 -22.15 25.72
N GLU A 244 -0.69 -23.28 26.45
CA GLU A 244 -0.80 -23.30 27.90
C GLU A 244 0.27 -22.41 28.57
N ASN A 245 1.52 -22.44 28.10
CA ASN A 245 2.59 -21.61 28.64
C ASN A 245 2.36 -20.12 28.35
N ILE A 246 1.89 -19.77 27.14
CA ILE A 246 1.48 -18.39 26.80
C ILE A 246 0.38 -17.92 27.76
N ALA A 247 -0.68 -18.73 27.94
CA ALA A 247 -1.79 -18.41 28.85
C ALA A 247 -1.32 -18.26 30.30
N ARG A 248 -0.43 -19.13 30.76
CA ARG A 248 0.15 -19.11 32.10
C ARG A 248 0.99 -17.86 32.34
N GLU A 249 1.82 -17.49 31.38
CA GLU A 249 2.67 -16.30 31.46
C GLU A 249 1.85 -15.02 31.41
N ALA A 250 0.87 -14.93 30.49
CA ALA A 250 -0.09 -13.83 30.46
C ALA A 250 -0.82 -13.66 31.80
N LYS A 251 -1.30 -14.76 32.38
CA LYS A 251 -1.94 -14.77 33.70
C LYS A 251 -1.00 -14.33 34.83
N GLN A 252 0.29 -14.67 34.77
CA GLN A 252 1.29 -14.20 35.75
C GLN A 252 1.49 -12.69 35.69
N HIS A 253 1.33 -12.09 34.52
CA HIS A 253 1.35 -10.65 34.29
C HIS A 253 -0.02 -9.97 34.52
N GLY A 254 -1.07 -10.73 34.85
CA GLY A 254 -2.43 -10.21 35.02
C GLY A 254 -3.11 -9.83 33.70
N VAL A 255 -2.61 -10.34 32.58
CA VAL A 255 -3.05 -10.02 31.22
C VAL A 255 -3.90 -11.19 30.67
N PRO A 256 -5.12 -10.95 30.15
CA PRO A 256 -5.92 -11.97 29.47
C PRO A 256 -5.28 -12.44 28.16
N LEU A 257 -5.60 -13.68 27.77
CA LEU A 257 -5.27 -14.26 26.47
C LEU A 257 -6.55 -14.50 25.67
N ILE A 258 -6.50 -14.14 24.39
CA ILE A 258 -7.46 -14.55 23.37
C ILE A 258 -6.70 -15.23 22.24
N VAL A 259 -7.20 -16.37 21.76
CA VAL A 259 -6.68 -17.07 20.59
C VAL A 259 -7.60 -16.80 19.40
N LEU A 260 -7.09 -16.20 18.33
CA LEU A 260 -7.81 -15.95 17.08
C LEU A 260 -7.42 -17.01 16.05
N MET A 261 -8.39 -17.82 15.61
CA MET A 261 -8.15 -18.83 14.58
C MET A 261 -8.06 -18.17 13.20
N ALA A 262 -6.93 -18.33 12.52
CA ALA A 262 -6.88 -18.16 11.07
C ALA A 262 -7.46 -19.41 10.38
N ASN A 263 -8.04 -19.23 9.21
CA ASN A 263 -8.68 -20.30 8.44
C ASN A 263 -7.98 -20.46 7.08
N CYS A 264 -8.01 -21.65 6.51
CA CYS A 264 -7.62 -21.87 5.12
C CYS A 264 -8.77 -21.51 4.17
N ALA A 265 -8.45 -21.26 2.90
CA ALA A 265 -9.43 -20.83 1.92
C ALA A 265 -10.59 -21.83 1.75
N VAL A 266 -10.31 -23.14 1.89
CA VAL A 266 -11.31 -24.20 1.73
C VAL A 266 -12.37 -24.22 2.84
N GLU A 267 -12.08 -23.66 4.02
CA GLU A 267 -13.03 -23.60 5.15
C GLU A 267 -14.19 -22.63 4.89
N ILE A 268 -13.91 -21.58 4.10
CA ILE A 268 -14.81 -20.44 3.89
C ILE A 268 -15.18 -20.23 2.41
N ASP A 269 -14.80 -21.16 1.55
CA ASP A 269 -15.18 -21.14 0.13
C ASP A 269 -16.71 -21.12 -0.01
N PHE A 270 -17.21 -20.23 -0.86
CA PHE A 270 -18.64 -20.16 -1.14
C PHE A 270 -19.11 -21.30 -2.05
N ASP A 271 -18.20 -21.99 -2.77
CA ASP A 271 -18.48 -23.24 -3.47
C ASP A 271 -18.31 -24.45 -2.53
N LYS A 272 -19.42 -24.83 -1.90
CA LYS A 272 -19.48 -26.01 -1.02
C LYS A 272 -19.08 -27.32 -1.71
N GLN A 273 -19.12 -27.43 -3.05
CA GLN A 273 -18.70 -28.66 -3.72
C GLN A 273 -17.18 -28.83 -3.63
N ALA A 274 -16.41 -27.76 -3.79
CA ALA A 274 -14.95 -27.80 -3.67
C ALA A 274 -14.51 -28.20 -2.25
N SER A 275 -15.09 -27.58 -1.21
CA SER A 275 -14.77 -27.91 0.19
C SER A 275 -15.14 -29.35 0.55
N ASN A 276 -16.29 -29.84 0.09
CA ASN A 276 -16.70 -31.21 0.34
C ASN A 276 -15.81 -32.24 -0.37
N LEU A 277 -15.33 -31.93 -1.58
CA LEU A 277 -14.41 -32.80 -2.31
C LEU A 277 -13.08 -32.95 -1.58
N VAL A 278 -12.49 -31.83 -1.13
CA VAL A 278 -11.23 -31.85 -0.37
C VAL A 278 -11.39 -32.59 0.96
N ALA A 279 -12.48 -32.35 1.69
CA ALA A 279 -12.75 -33.05 2.94
C ALA A 279 -12.86 -34.58 2.75
N VAL A 280 -13.56 -35.02 1.70
CA VAL A 280 -13.70 -36.45 1.35
C VAL A 280 -12.37 -37.05 0.90
N GLU A 281 -11.61 -36.35 0.06
CA GLU A 281 -10.31 -36.81 -0.45
C GLU A 281 -9.30 -37.03 0.67
N LEU A 282 -9.32 -36.16 1.69
CA LEU A 282 -8.38 -36.18 2.81
C LEU A 282 -8.91 -36.92 4.05
N GLY A 283 -10.12 -37.45 3.99
CA GLY A 283 -10.75 -38.15 5.13
C GLY A 283 -11.04 -37.23 6.33
N ILE A 284 -11.18 -35.92 6.10
CA ILE A 284 -11.46 -34.92 7.14
C ILE A 284 -12.98 -34.89 7.37
N PRO A 285 -13.46 -35.23 8.58
CA PRO A 285 -14.90 -35.26 8.87
C PRO A 285 -15.52 -33.86 8.88
N ASP A 286 -14.78 -32.88 9.39
CA ASP A 286 -15.13 -31.47 9.45
C ASP A 286 -13.87 -30.63 9.73
N PHE A 287 -13.88 -29.36 9.35
CA PHE A 287 -12.75 -28.46 9.60
C PHE A 287 -12.76 -27.83 11.01
N GLU A 288 -13.72 -28.17 11.87
CA GLU A 288 -13.88 -27.58 13.20
C GLU A 288 -13.03 -28.30 14.27
N TYR A 289 -12.37 -29.41 13.95
CA TYR A 289 -11.55 -30.16 14.91
C TYR A 289 -10.50 -29.30 15.64
N PRO A 290 -9.66 -28.48 14.96
CA PRO A 290 -8.70 -27.61 15.65
C PRO A 290 -9.37 -26.61 16.61
N ALA A 291 -10.45 -25.98 16.15
CA ALA A 291 -11.21 -25.03 16.95
C ALA A 291 -11.83 -25.69 18.20
N ARG A 292 -12.42 -26.89 18.07
CA ARG A 292 -12.95 -27.66 19.21
C ARG A 292 -11.85 -28.02 20.21
N ARG A 293 -10.69 -28.46 19.72
CA ARG A 293 -9.55 -28.81 20.57
C ARG A 293 -9.07 -27.61 21.36
N LEU A 294 -8.87 -26.46 20.70
CA LEU A 294 -8.39 -25.25 21.38
C LEU A 294 -9.44 -24.63 22.30
N ARG A 295 -10.74 -24.70 21.98
CA ARG A 295 -11.79 -24.29 22.93
C ARG A 295 -11.75 -25.13 24.21
N SER A 296 -11.59 -26.45 24.10
CA SER A 296 -11.42 -27.33 25.26
C SER A 296 -10.17 -26.98 26.09
N LEU A 297 -9.07 -26.64 25.42
CA LEU A 297 -7.86 -26.16 26.08
C LEU A 297 -8.10 -24.80 26.77
N GLY A 298 -8.83 -23.89 26.12
CA GLY A 298 -9.23 -22.59 26.65
C GLY A 298 -10.11 -22.69 27.87
N ASP A 299 -11.10 -23.59 27.87
CA ASP A 299 -11.97 -23.88 29.03
C ASP A 299 -11.15 -24.37 30.23
N LYS A 300 -10.09 -25.15 29.98
CA LYS A 300 -9.22 -25.69 31.03
C LYS A 300 -8.24 -24.65 31.58
N HIS A 301 -7.71 -23.75 30.74
CA HIS A 301 -6.61 -22.85 31.08
C HIS A 301 -7.00 -21.37 31.19
N GLY A 302 -8.26 -21.02 30.88
CA GLY A 302 -8.84 -19.71 31.11
C GLY A 302 -8.54 -18.68 30.02
N PHE A 303 -8.71 -19.05 28.75
CA PHE A 303 -8.60 -18.14 27.61
C PHE A 303 -9.73 -18.35 26.59
N LEU A 304 -10.07 -17.31 25.84
CA LEU A 304 -11.12 -17.35 24.82
C LEU A 304 -10.54 -17.78 23.48
N VAL A 305 -11.28 -18.58 22.72
CA VAL A 305 -10.96 -18.92 21.33
C VAL A 305 -12.00 -18.32 20.40
N VAL A 306 -11.54 -17.50 19.45
CA VAL A 306 -12.33 -16.76 18.47
C VAL A 306 -12.14 -17.38 17.09
N THR A 307 -13.25 -17.73 16.43
CA THR A 307 -13.25 -18.35 15.10
C THR A 307 -14.01 -17.47 14.10
N PRO A 308 -13.33 -16.72 13.22
CA PRO A 308 -13.98 -15.87 12.22
C PRO A 308 -14.59 -16.66 11.06
N ALA A 309 -14.22 -17.93 10.89
CA ALA A 309 -14.59 -18.77 9.74
C ALA A 309 -16.10 -18.79 9.44
N ASP A 310 -16.98 -18.87 10.45
CA ASP A 310 -18.42 -18.88 10.25
C ASP A 310 -18.94 -17.59 9.59
N LYS A 311 -18.60 -16.44 10.18
CA LYS A 311 -19.03 -15.12 9.68
C LYS A 311 -18.40 -14.81 8.32
N MET A 312 -17.16 -15.22 8.12
CA MET A 312 -16.48 -15.14 6.82
C MET A 312 -17.18 -15.98 5.75
N ARG A 313 -17.51 -17.24 6.05
CA ARG A 313 -18.21 -18.14 5.14
C ARG A 313 -19.61 -17.62 4.79
N GLU A 314 -20.36 -17.13 5.77
CA GLU A 314 -21.66 -16.50 5.54
C GLU A 314 -21.54 -15.29 4.61
N TYR A 315 -20.56 -14.42 4.86
CA TYR A 315 -20.29 -13.27 3.99
C TYR A 315 -19.89 -13.69 2.57
N ALA A 316 -18.98 -14.65 2.43
CA ALA A 316 -18.52 -15.17 1.14
C ALA A 316 -19.69 -15.75 0.34
N MET A 317 -20.57 -16.53 0.99
CA MET A 317 -21.77 -17.09 0.37
C MET A 317 -22.76 -16.00 -0.04
N GLN A 318 -23.03 -15.02 0.82
CA GLN A 318 -23.99 -13.97 0.54
C GLN A 318 -23.55 -13.04 -0.61
N HIS A 319 -22.25 -12.75 -0.69
CA HIS A 319 -21.71 -11.80 -1.66
C HIS A 319 -21.06 -12.46 -2.87
N GLN A 320 -20.94 -13.79 -2.88
CA GLN A 320 -20.25 -14.57 -3.92
C GLN A 320 -18.82 -14.04 -4.16
N ARG A 321 -18.09 -13.84 -3.07
CA ARG A 321 -16.73 -13.27 -3.07
C ARG A 321 -15.75 -14.20 -2.36
N TYR A 322 -14.56 -14.33 -2.95
CA TYR A 322 -13.44 -14.97 -2.29
C TYR A 322 -12.83 -14.03 -1.24
N LEU A 323 -12.48 -14.59 -0.09
CA LEU A 323 -11.81 -13.89 1.01
C LEU A 323 -10.31 -14.20 1.09
N HIS A 324 -9.83 -15.04 0.17
CA HIS A 324 -8.42 -15.37 -0.03
C HIS A 324 -7.99 -15.09 -1.47
N GLY A 325 -6.72 -14.77 -1.64
CA GLY A 325 -6.10 -14.59 -2.95
C GLY A 325 -6.26 -13.19 -3.55
N PHE A 326 -5.39 -12.88 -4.50
CA PHE A 326 -5.12 -11.54 -5.00
C PHE A 326 -5.11 -11.51 -6.53
N SER A 327 -5.09 -10.32 -7.12
CA SER A 327 -5.16 -10.13 -8.58
C SER A 327 -4.02 -10.78 -9.36
N ASN A 328 -2.87 -11.02 -8.73
CA ASN A 328 -1.70 -11.70 -9.28
C ASN A 328 -1.60 -13.18 -8.87
N THR A 329 -2.55 -13.70 -8.09
CA THR A 329 -2.65 -15.11 -7.70
C THR A 329 -4.01 -15.69 -8.09
N ARG A 330 -4.25 -16.97 -7.80
CA ARG A 330 -5.55 -17.59 -8.08
C ARG A 330 -6.57 -17.10 -7.04
N PRO A 331 -7.75 -16.59 -7.44
CA PRO A 331 -8.81 -16.25 -6.49
C PRO A 331 -9.23 -17.45 -5.64
N GLY A 332 -9.45 -17.23 -4.34
CA GLY A 332 -9.82 -18.29 -3.41
C GLY A 332 -8.67 -19.20 -3.00
N LYS A 333 -7.42 -18.75 -3.13
CA LYS A 333 -6.22 -19.45 -2.70
C LYS A 333 -5.22 -18.50 -2.03
N GLY A 334 -4.44 -19.01 -1.10
CA GLY A 334 -3.37 -18.27 -0.43
C GLY A 334 -3.87 -17.52 0.82
N HIS A 335 -3.27 -16.37 1.11
CA HIS A 335 -3.56 -15.60 2.32
C HIS A 335 -4.91 -14.87 2.22
N TRP A 336 -5.40 -14.39 3.38
CA TRP A 336 -6.53 -13.47 3.42
C TRP A 336 -6.28 -12.27 2.51
N ASN A 337 -7.26 -11.94 1.70
CA ASN A 337 -7.28 -10.66 1.00
C ASN A 337 -7.84 -9.56 1.92
N MET A 338 -8.00 -8.35 1.40
CA MET A 338 -8.48 -7.19 2.16
C MET A 338 -9.84 -7.45 2.83
N ASP A 339 -10.76 -8.14 2.15
CA ASP A 339 -12.06 -8.51 2.73
C ASP A 339 -11.90 -9.58 3.85
N GLY A 340 -10.97 -10.53 3.69
CA GLY A 340 -10.62 -11.52 4.71
C GLY A 340 -10.04 -10.87 5.97
N HIS A 341 -9.04 -10.01 5.83
CA HIS A 341 -8.46 -9.26 6.96
C HIS A 341 -9.50 -8.38 7.66
N ARG A 342 -10.34 -7.68 6.89
CA ARG A 342 -11.42 -6.84 7.43
C ARG A 342 -12.38 -7.64 8.31
N LEU A 343 -12.87 -8.78 7.81
CA LEU A 343 -13.80 -9.62 8.57
C LEU A 343 -13.16 -10.25 9.80
N ALA A 344 -11.89 -10.66 9.72
CA ALA A 344 -11.14 -11.15 10.89
C ALA A 344 -11.02 -10.08 11.97
N GLY A 345 -10.65 -8.85 11.59
CA GLY A 345 -10.51 -7.72 12.51
C GLY A 345 -11.84 -7.34 13.17
N GLN A 346 -12.93 -7.33 12.40
CA GLN A 346 -14.28 -7.07 12.89
C GLN A 346 -14.75 -8.13 13.91
N VAL A 347 -14.55 -9.41 13.60
CA VAL A 347 -14.89 -10.51 14.52
C VAL A 347 -14.05 -10.42 15.79
N ALA A 348 -12.75 -10.15 15.68
CA ALA A 348 -11.87 -10.02 16.83
C ALA A 348 -12.30 -8.86 17.73
N ALA A 349 -12.57 -7.68 17.17
CA ALA A 349 -13.07 -6.53 17.92
C ALA A 349 -14.40 -6.82 18.63
N GLU A 350 -15.36 -7.41 17.93
CA GLU A 350 -16.65 -7.83 18.49
C GLU A 350 -16.47 -8.76 19.70
N LYS A 351 -15.60 -9.78 19.58
CA LYS A 351 -15.35 -10.74 20.66
C LYS A 351 -14.56 -10.16 21.83
N ILE A 352 -13.66 -9.21 21.59
CA ILE A 352 -12.95 -8.48 22.64
C ILE A 352 -13.94 -7.63 23.45
N MET A 353 -14.87 -6.95 22.77
CA MET A 353 -15.91 -6.16 23.42
C MET A 353 -16.90 -7.04 24.20
N GLU A 354 -17.33 -8.18 23.65
CA GLU A 354 -18.15 -9.17 24.37
C GLU A 354 -17.47 -9.72 25.62
N ALA A 355 -16.13 -9.83 25.61
CA ALA A 355 -15.33 -10.21 26.76
C ALA A 355 -15.17 -9.08 27.80
N GLY A 356 -15.71 -7.88 27.54
CA GLY A 356 -15.69 -6.74 28.46
C GLY A 356 -14.34 -6.01 28.50
N LEU A 357 -13.58 -6.02 27.40
CA LEU A 357 -12.28 -5.39 27.29
C LEU A 357 -12.29 -4.23 26.26
N PRO A 358 -11.69 -3.07 26.57
CA PRO A 358 -11.21 -2.63 27.89
C PRO A 358 -12.34 -2.50 28.93
N PRO A 359 -12.02 -2.62 30.24
CA PRO A 359 -13.00 -2.41 31.30
C PRO A 359 -13.48 -0.96 31.32
N GLY A 360 -14.79 -0.75 31.35
CA GLY A 360 -15.46 0.52 31.03
C GLY A 360 -15.31 1.72 31.99
N GLU A 361 -14.34 1.74 32.91
CA GLU A 361 -14.11 2.90 33.81
C GLU A 361 -12.62 3.14 34.09
N VAL A 362 -12.08 4.28 33.66
CA VAL A 362 -10.86 4.88 34.23
C VAL A 362 -11.28 6.14 34.97
N ASN A 363 -11.04 6.21 36.28
CA ASN A 363 -11.39 7.38 37.08
C ASN A 363 -10.52 8.59 36.61
N PRO A 364 -11.12 9.71 36.15
CA PRO A 364 -10.36 10.87 35.69
C PRO A 364 -9.37 11.43 36.73
N ALA A 365 -9.58 11.15 38.02
CA ALA A 365 -8.69 11.55 39.10
C ALA A 365 -7.33 10.81 39.11
N GLU A 366 -7.24 9.58 38.60
CA GLU A 366 -5.97 8.83 38.51
C GLU A 366 -5.06 9.36 37.40
N VAL A 367 -5.64 9.75 36.26
CA VAL A 367 -4.93 10.35 35.13
C VAL A 367 -4.33 11.71 35.52
N GLN A 368 -5.03 12.48 36.35
CA GLN A 368 -4.57 13.79 36.81
C GLN A 368 -3.49 13.71 37.90
N GLY A 369 -3.47 12.62 38.69
CA GLY A 369 -2.42 12.35 39.68
C GLY A 369 -1.07 12.02 39.04
N GLN A 370 -1.04 11.24 37.97
CA GLN A 370 0.19 10.87 37.25
C GLN A 370 0.82 12.04 36.46
N LEU A 371 0.00 12.99 35.98
CA LEU A 371 0.49 14.20 35.31
C LEU A 371 1.18 15.18 36.29
N LEU A 372 0.84 15.15 37.58
CA LEU A 372 1.42 16.04 38.59
C LEU A 372 2.79 15.54 39.11
N GLU A 373 3.03 14.23 39.17
CA GLU A 373 4.32 13.66 39.61
C GLU A 373 5.49 13.91 38.63
N ILE A 374 5.20 14.23 37.36
CA ILE A 374 6.24 14.50 36.34
C ILE A 374 6.76 15.96 36.42
N SER A 375 6.24 16.79 37.32
CA SER A 375 6.58 18.22 37.44
C SER A 375 7.44 18.55 38.68
N GLY A 376 8.65 17.97 38.75
CA GLY A 376 9.69 18.32 39.73
C GLY A 376 10.77 19.30 39.20
N PRO A 377 11.50 20.03 40.07
CA PRO A 377 12.15 21.28 39.71
C PRO A 377 13.61 21.10 39.25
N GLU A 378 13.84 20.86 37.96
CA GLU A 378 15.13 21.15 37.30
C GLU A 378 14.91 21.76 35.91
N ARG A 379 14.47 23.02 35.88
CA ARG A 379 14.53 23.86 34.67
C ARG A 379 15.09 25.23 34.99
N ALA A 380 16.41 25.32 35.03
CA ALA A 380 17.15 26.59 34.96
C ALA A 380 18.50 26.40 34.24
N SER A 381 18.50 25.82 33.04
CA SER A 381 19.64 25.88 32.11
C SER A 381 19.29 25.75 30.62
N GLY A 382 18.02 25.45 30.27
CA GLY A 382 17.59 25.16 28.89
C GLY A 382 17.23 26.36 28.00
N GLU A 383 17.07 27.57 28.54
CA GLU A 383 16.52 28.70 27.75
C GLU A 383 17.48 29.28 26.69
N ARG A 384 18.79 28.96 26.75
CA ARG A 384 19.74 29.32 25.68
C ARG A 384 19.81 28.30 24.53
N LEU A 385 19.44 27.04 24.78
CA LEU A 385 19.44 25.98 23.76
C LEU A 385 18.16 26.05 22.90
N MET A 386 17.03 26.43 23.51
CA MET A 386 15.72 26.55 22.85
C MET A 386 15.70 27.61 21.74
N ARG A 387 16.45 28.72 21.88
CA ARG A 387 16.54 29.76 20.84
C ARG A 387 17.40 29.37 19.64
N MET A 388 18.33 28.42 19.77
CA MET A 388 19.03 27.84 18.62
C MET A 388 18.18 26.79 17.89
N ILE A 389 17.34 26.04 18.63
CA ILE A 389 16.46 25.02 18.06
C ILE A 389 15.30 25.64 17.27
N VAL A 390 14.74 26.77 17.73
CA VAL A 390 13.61 27.43 17.04
C VAL A 390 14.00 28.05 15.69
N CYS A 391 15.26 28.45 15.49
CA CYS A 391 15.73 28.87 14.16
C CYS A 391 16.08 27.69 13.24
N ALA A 392 16.41 26.52 13.78
CA ALA A 392 16.59 25.29 13.00
C ALA A 392 15.26 24.62 12.63
N ALA A 393 14.24 24.74 13.49
CA ALA A 393 12.90 24.21 13.24
C ALA A 393 12.16 24.94 12.11
N ALA A 394 12.37 26.25 11.93
CA ALA A 394 11.80 26.98 10.80
C ALA A 394 12.41 26.59 9.43
N ALA A 395 13.63 26.02 9.41
CA ALA A 395 14.23 25.46 8.20
C ALA A 395 13.84 23.99 7.96
N ALA A 396 13.52 23.25 9.02
CA ALA A 396 13.07 21.85 8.94
C ALA A 396 11.61 21.71 8.51
N VAL A 397 10.74 22.68 8.84
CA VAL A 397 9.33 22.68 8.40
C VAL A 397 9.19 22.95 6.88
N ALA A 398 10.19 23.53 6.23
CA ALA A 398 10.24 23.61 4.76
C ALA A 398 10.84 22.35 4.09
N MET A 399 11.43 21.42 4.87
CA MET A 399 12.02 20.17 4.34
C MET A 399 11.10 18.95 4.46
N LEU A 400 10.01 19.03 5.23
CA LEU A 400 9.10 17.89 5.46
C LEU A 400 7.91 17.84 4.50
N GLY A 401 7.80 18.78 3.55
CA GLY A 401 6.71 18.82 2.56
C GLY A 401 7.03 18.25 1.18
N VAL A 402 8.25 17.75 0.93
CA VAL A 402 8.66 17.30 -0.43
C VAL A 402 9.52 16.01 -0.41
N CYS A 403 9.27 15.11 0.54
CA CYS A 403 9.88 13.77 0.50
C CYS A 403 8.81 12.69 0.69
N SER A 404 7.75 12.77 -0.12
CA SER A 404 6.97 11.61 -0.53
C SER A 404 7.69 10.93 -1.71
N ASP A 405 7.87 9.62 -1.60
CA ASP A 405 8.20 8.68 -2.68
C ASP A 405 9.42 8.96 -3.59
N ALA A 406 10.60 8.61 -3.10
CA ALA A 406 11.81 8.52 -3.94
C ALA A 406 11.80 7.32 -4.92
N ASN A 407 10.69 6.56 -5.06
CA ASN A 407 10.58 5.43 -5.98
C ASN A 407 9.16 5.09 -6.48
N ALA A 408 8.14 5.91 -6.20
CA ALA A 408 6.96 5.90 -7.06
C ALA A 408 7.44 6.36 -8.44
N ASN A 409 6.92 5.78 -9.52
CA ASN A 409 7.01 6.47 -10.79
C ASN A 409 6.38 7.84 -10.55
N PRO A 410 7.09 8.97 -10.67
CA PRO A 410 6.49 10.28 -10.42
C PRO A 410 5.33 10.58 -11.37
N LEU A 411 5.21 9.84 -12.48
CA LEU A 411 4.04 9.85 -13.36
C LEU A 411 2.91 8.88 -12.95
N SER A 412 3.02 8.12 -11.86
CA SER A 412 2.02 7.12 -11.47
C SER A 412 0.61 7.66 -11.32
N PRO A 413 0.38 8.93 -10.89
CA PRO A 413 -0.98 9.48 -10.95
C PRO A 413 -1.55 9.48 -12.37
N MET A 414 -0.74 9.76 -13.40
CA MET A 414 -1.16 9.74 -14.82
C MET A 414 -1.32 8.33 -15.40
N ASN A 415 -0.96 7.29 -14.63
CA ASN A 415 -1.23 5.89 -14.96
C ASN A 415 -2.62 5.46 -14.44
N GLU A 416 -3.08 6.10 -13.37
CA GLU A 416 -4.37 5.84 -12.70
C GLU A 416 -5.49 6.74 -13.25
N TYR A 417 -5.19 8.02 -13.43
CA TYR A 417 -6.14 9.02 -13.91
C TYR A 417 -5.86 9.39 -15.36
N ASN A 418 -6.92 9.43 -16.16
CA ASN A 418 -6.90 9.96 -17.51
C ASN A 418 -6.90 11.49 -17.53
N LEU A 419 -7.53 12.10 -16.54
CA LEU A 419 -7.53 13.54 -16.37
C LEU A 419 -7.15 13.92 -14.94
N ILE A 420 -6.15 14.79 -14.80
CA ILE A 420 -5.72 15.39 -13.54
C ILE A 420 -5.70 16.91 -13.74
N VAL A 421 -6.52 17.63 -12.98
CA VAL A 421 -6.54 19.09 -12.95
C VAL A 421 -6.28 19.52 -11.52
N PHE A 422 -5.21 20.27 -11.26
CA PHE A 422 -4.83 20.63 -9.88
C PHE A 422 -5.75 21.69 -9.27
N GLY A 423 -6.20 22.64 -10.10
CA GLY A 423 -7.19 23.66 -9.77
C GLY A 423 -8.53 23.37 -10.45
N ASP A 424 -9.13 24.41 -11.02
CA ASP A 424 -10.49 24.36 -11.54
C ASP A 424 -10.57 23.72 -12.94
N LEU A 425 -11.63 22.92 -13.14
CA LEU A 425 -12.04 22.38 -14.43
C LEU A 425 -13.35 23.06 -14.88
N ASP A 426 -13.36 23.68 -16.06
CA ASP A 426 -14.56 24.07 -16.79
C ASP A 426 -14.73 23.10 -17.96
N SER A 427 -15.69 22.17 -17.85
CA SER A 427 -15.90 21.11 -18.82
C SER A 427 -17.28 21.13 -19.48
N GLN A 428 -17.33 20.76 -20.75
CA GLN A 428 -18.56 20.54 -21.51
C GLN A 428 -18.43 19.29 -22.40
N SER A 429 -17.67 18.31 -21.93
CA SER A 429 -17.12 17.24 -22.77
C SER A 429 -16.96 15.94 -22.00
N ASN A 430 -16.43 14.93 -22.69
CA ASN A 430 -16.25 13.59 -22.17
C ASN A 430 -14.80 13.33 -21.70
N VAL A 431 -14.68 12.61 -20.60
CA VAL A 431 -13.44 12.01 -20.10
C VAL A 431 -13.64 10.51 -20.00
N GLN A 432 -12.91 9.77 -20.83
CA GLN A 432 -12.76 8.33 -20.68
C GLN A 432 -11.84 8.03 -19.52
N GLY A 433 -12.15 6.99 -18.74
CA GLY A 433 -11.34 6.62 -17.60
C GLY A 433 -11.60 7.45 -16.34
N LYS A 434 -10.66 7.42 -15.38
CA LYS A 434 -10.79 8.13 -14.10
C LYS A 434 -10.37 9.60 -14.22
N ALA A 435 -10.97 10.47 -13.43
CA ALA A 435 -10.65 11.89 -13.36
C ALA A 435 -10.45 12.39 -11.93
N PHE A 436 -9.47 13.27 -11.76
CA PHE A 436 -9.12 13.96 -10.52
C PHE A 436 -9.13 15.47 -10.76
N ILE A 437 -9.95 16.20 -10.03
CA ILE A 437 -10.08 17.66 -10.10
C ILE A 437 -9.83 18.18 -8.69
N GLY A 438 -8.72 18.90 -8.47
CA GLY A 438 -8.38 19.42 -7.15
C GLY A 438 -9.22 20.64 -6.76
N GLY A 439 -9.57 21.49 -7.72
CA GLY A 439 -10.43 22.66 -7.50
C GLY A 439 -11.91 22.36 -7.73
N ASN A 440 -12.61 23.36 -8.26
CA ASN A 440 -14.03 23.28 -8.56
C ASN A 440 -14.26 22.64 -9.94
N LEU A 441 -15.34 21.86 -10.04
CA LEU A 441 -15.88 21.37 -11.30
C LEU A 441 -17.02 22.27 -11.75
N SER A 442 -16.83 22.96 -12.86
CA SER A 442 -17.82 23.85 -13.49
C SER A 442 -18.08 23.43 -14.93
N GLY A 443 -19.18 23.91 -15.52
CA GLY A 443 -19.57 23.46 -16.85
C GLY A 443 -21.06 23.40 -17.08
N THR A 444 -21.46 22.97 -18.28
CA THR A 444 -22.87 22.82 -18.64
C THR A 444 -23.32 21.36 -18.79
N ALA A 445 -22.49 20.49 -19.35
CA ALA A 445 -22.74 19.06 -19.44
C ALA A 445 -21.45 18.29 -19.69
N SER A 446 -21.07 17.39 -18.78
CA SER A 446 -19.88 16.55 -18.95
C SER A 446 -20.13 15.08 -18.61
N ASP A 447 -19.33 14.21 -19.22
CA ASP A 447 -19.38 12.76 -19.03
C ASP A 447 -18.05 12.27 -18.46
N PHE A 448 -18.11 11.57 -17.33
CA PHE A 448 -16.94 11.00 -16.66
C PHE A 448 -17.06 9.49 -16.51
N GLY A 449 -15.93 8.79 -16.44
CA GLY A 449 -15.89 7.34 -16.24
C GLY A 449 -16.37 6.55 -17.44
N THR A 450 -16.40 7.14 -18.64
CA THR A 450 -16.73 6.37 -19.85
C THR A 450 -15.62 5.38 -20.18
N MET A 451 -15.96 4.26 -20.83
CA MET A 451 -15.02 3.19 -21.18
C MET A 451 -14.31 2.49 -19.99
N LEU A 452 -14.73 2.74 -18.74
CA LEU A 452 -14.26 2.01 -17.57
C LEU A 452 -14.97 0.67 -17.38
N SER A 453 -14.23 -0.29 -16.82
CA SER A 453 -14.75 -1.57 -16.33
C SER A 453 -14.51 -1.72 -14.83
N ILE A 454 -15.01 -0.76 -14.04
CA ILE A 454 -14.89 -0.74 -12.58
C ILE A 454 -16.25 -1.00 -11.90
N PRO A 455 -16.29 -1.57 -10.68
CA PRO A 455 -17.53 -1.67 -9.89
C PRO A 455 -18.12 -0.29 -9.60
N SER A 456 -19.44 -0.21 -9.38
CA SER A 456 -20.11 1.05 -9.04
C SER A 456 -19.65 1.65 -7.71
N SER A 457 -19.06 0.85 -6.82
CA SER A 457 -18.49 1.29 -5.53
C SER A 457 -17.13 1.97 -5.65
N GLU A 458 -16.45 1.86 -6.79
CA GLU A 458 -15.13 2.46 -6.98
C GLU A 458 -15.25 3.89 -7.49
N THR A 459 -14.44 4.81 -6.97
CA THR A 459 -14.44 6.22 -7.37
C THR A 459 -13.84 6.40 -8.77
N SER A 460 -14.61 7.01 -9.67
CA SER A 460 -14.20 7.32 -11.04
C SER A 460 -13.99 8.81 -11.26
N LEU A 461 -14.63 9.65 -10.45
CA LEU A 461 -14.44 11.10 -10.43
C LEU A 461 -14.22 11.55 -8.99
N LEU A 462 -13.14 12.27 -8.77
CA LEU A 462 -12.86 12.93 -7.51
C LEU A 462 -12.77 14.45 -7.76
N VAL A 463 -13.50 15.21 -6.95
CA VAL A 463 -13.53 16.69 -6.97
C VAL A 463 -13.16 17.19 -5.58
N GLY A 464 -12.05 17.90 -5.45
CA GLY A 464 -11.57 18.42 -4.17
C GLY A 464 -12.34 19.65 -3.69
N GLY A 465 -12.82 20.48 -4.62
CA GLY A 465 -13.67 21.65 -4.34
C GLY A 465 -15.15 21.38 -4.52
N ASP A 466 -15.86 22.40 -5.02
CA ASP A 466 -17.30 22.38 -5.24
C ASP A 466 -17.66 21.86 -6.63
N VAL A 467 -18.82 21.21 -6.73
CA VAL A 467 -19.47 20.96 -8.03
C VAL A 467 -20.42 22.13 -8.32
N LEU A 468 -20.03 22.95 -9.29
CA LEU A 468 -20.75 24.13 -9.80
C LEU A 468 -21.41 23.88 -11.16
N ALA A 469 -21.11 22.74 -11.79
CA ALA A 469 -21.57 22.40 -13.12
C ALA A 469 -23.08 22.11 -13.19
N THR A 470 -23.69 22.31 -14.34
CA THR A 470 -25.15 22.16 -14.51
C THR A 470 -25.57 20.69 -14.58
N ILE A 471 -24.88 19.84 -15.36
CA ILE A 471 -25.15 18.41 -15.48
C ILE A 471 -23.84 17.63 -15.54
N GLU A 472 -23.71 16.61 -14.71
CA GLU A 472 -22.55 15.72 -14.65
C GLU A 472 -22.97 14.26 -14.69
N ASN A 473 -22.50 13.51 -15.69
CA ASN A 473 -22.85 12.11 -15.87
C ASN A 473 -21.69 11.21 -15.42
N ILE A 474 -21.92 10.43 -14.36
CA ILE A 474 -20.97 9.42 -13.89
C ILE A 474 -21.37 8.09 -14.53
N ASN A 475 -20.69 7.74 -15.63
CA ASN A 475 -21.07 6.60 -16.47
C ASN A 475 -20.68 5.24 -15.87
N ARG A 476 -19.62 5.21 -15.06
CA ARG A 476 -19.18 4.07 -14.26
C ARG A 476 -18.59 4.57 -12.94
N GLY A 477 -18.76 3.80 -11.87
CA GLY A 477 -18.20 4.13 -10.56
C GLY A 477 -19.03 5.11 -9.73
N SER A 478 -18.35 5.68 -8.73
CA SER A 478 -18.84 6.68 -7.77
C SER A 478 -18.12 8.02 -7.95
N ILE A 479 -18.69 9.08 -7.37
CA ILE A 479 -18.07 10.40 -7.27
C ILE A 479 -17.76 10.75 -5.81
N GLU A 480 -16.59 11.33 -5.56
CA GLU A 480 -16.24 11.97 -4.29
C GLU A 480 -16.13 13.49 -4.48
N VAL A 481 -16.75 14.26 -3.59
CA VAL A 481 -16.77 15.73 -3.60
C VAL A 481 -16.33 16.25 -2.24
N GLY A 482 -15.22 16.98 -2.20
CA GLY A 482 -14.68 17.60 -0.98
C GLY A 482 -15.53 18.77 -0.47
N GLY A 483 -16.07 19.57 -1.40
CA GLY A 483 -16.90 20.75 -1.12
C GLY A 483 -18.41 20.51 -1.25
N ASP A 484 -19.11 21.56 -1.67
CA ASP A 484 -20.55 21.59 -1.85
C ASP A 484 -20.97 21.11 -3.25
N ILE A 485 -22.19 20.58 -3.36
CA ILE A 485 -22.88 20.45 -4.65
C ILE A 485 -23.84 21.64 -4.77
N SER A 486 -23.55 22.55 -5.70
CA SER A 486 -24.27 23.83 -5.82
C SER A 486 -25.72 23.69 -6.29
N ALA A 487 -26.52 24.70 -5.96
CA ALA A 487 -27.90 24.78 -6.43
C ALA A 487 -27.95 24.86 -7.97
N GLY A 488 -28.76 23.99 -8.59
CA GLY A 488 -28.85 23.89 -10.05
C GLY A 488 -27.91 22.86 -10.67
N SER A 489 -27.00 22.27 -9.89
CA SER A 489 -26.16 21.15 -10.32
C SER A 489 -26.93 19.83 -10.25
N ILE A 490 -26.77 19.01 -11.29
CA ILE A 490 -27.35 17.66 -11.37
C ILE A 490 -26.22 16.65 -11.60
N ILE A 491 -26.10 15.68 -10.70
CA ILE A 491 -25.18 14.54 -10.86
C ILE A 491 -26.00 13.29 -11.16
N ASN A 492 -25.75 12.66 -12.32
CA ASN A 492 -26.41 11.44 -12.75
C ASN A 492 -25.49 10.24 -12.54
N MET A 493 -25.85 9.35 -11.63
CA MET A 493 -25.12 8.10 -11.37
C MET A 493 -25.61 6.99 -12.31
N ASN A 494 -25.17 6.99 -13.57
CA ASN A 494 -25.70 6.09 -14.61
C ASN A 494 -25.41 4.59 -14.35
N SER A 495 -24.42 4.26 -13.53
CA SER A 495 -24.09 2.89 -13.13
C SER A 495 -24.56 2.50 -11.72
N GLY A 496 -25.36 3.33 -11.04
CA GLY A 496 -25.83 3.04 -9.68
C GLY A 496 -24.76 3.14 -8.60
N GLY A 497 -23.74 3.98 -8.80
CA GLY A 497 -22.76 4.33 -7.77
C GLY A 497 -23.31 5.34 -6.77
N SER A 498 -22.45 5.81 -5.86
CA SER A 498 -22.78 6.82 -4.84
C SER A 498 -22.08 8.15 -5.09
N ALA A 499 -22.64 9.23 -4.54
CA ALA A 499 -21.97 10.52 -4.42
C ALA A 499 -21.57 10.74 -2.95
N ALA A 500 -20.29 10.62 -2.65
CA ALA A 500 -19.74 10.93 -1.33
C ALA A 500 -19.42 12.43 -1.24
N VAL A 501 -20.00 13.14 -0.28
CA VAL A 501 -19.91 14.61 -0.22
C VAL A 501 -19.46 15.07 1.16
N GLY A 502 -18.41 15.92 1.18
CA GLY A 502 -17.85 16.52 2.38
C GLY A 502 -18.58 17.80 2.82
N GLY A 503 -19.14 18.54 1.86
CA GLY A 503 -19.95 19.73 2.09
C GLY A 503 -21.47 19.49 2.07
N THR A 504 -22.21 20.54 1.72
CA THR A 504 -23.68 20.55 1.64
C THR A 504 -24.15 20.26 0.21
N VAL A 505 -25.19 19.43 0.09
CA VAL A 505 -25.83 19.15 -1.20
C VAL A 505 -27.03 20.09 -1.40
N PHE A 506 -26.83 21.18 -2.15
CA PHE A 506 -27.88 22.08 -2.61
C PHE A 506 -28.45 21.67 -3.99
N GLY A 507 -27.67 20.92 -4.77
CA GLY A 507 -28.06 20.36 -6.06
C GLY A 507 -28.84 19.04 -5.95
N THR A 508 -28.87 18.28 -7.04
CA THR A 508 -29.57 16.98 -7.11
C THR A 508 -28.60 15.87 -7.51
N VAL A 509 -28.60 14.77 -6.76
CA VAL A 509 -27.97 13.51 -7.18
C VAL A 509 -29.07 12.53 -7.60
N GLN A 510 -28.98 12.01 -8.81
CA GLN A 510 -29.93 11.09 -9.41
C GLN A 510 -29.33 9.69 -9.56
N ASN A 511 -30.17 8.66 -9.44
CA ASN A 511 -29.81 7.26 -9.69
C ASN A 511 -28.71 6.69 -8.77
N GLY A 512 -28.44 7.34 -7.64
CA GLY A 512 -27.46 6.90 -6.65
C GLY A 512 -27.66 7.58 -5.29
N PRO A 513 -27.22 6.98 -4.18
CA PRO A 513 -27.30 7.59 -2.87
C PRO A 513 -26.25 8.71 -2.70
N VAL A 514 -26.59 9.70 -1.88
CA VAL A 514 -25.62 10.64 -1.31
C VAL A 514 -25.13 10.05 0.01
N VAL A 515 -23.82 9.97 0.19
CA VAL A 515 -23.18 9.48 1.43
C VAL A 515 -22.20 10.53 1.96
N PRO A 516 -21.90 10.55 3.27
CA PRO A 516 -20.84 11.40 3.80
C PRO A 516 -19.49 11.00 3.21
N LEU A 517 -18.62 11.98 2.94
CA LEU A 517 -17.24 11.73 2.56
C LEU A 517 -16.46 11.16 3.76
N GLY A 518 -15.82 10.00 3.59
CA GLY A 518 -15.13 9.27 4.67
C GLY A 518 -13.79 9.89 5.09
N SER A 519 -13.08 10.53 4.16
CA SER A 519 -11.80 11.20 4.39
C SER A 519 -11.69 12.45 3.52
N PRO A 520 -11.00 13.53 3.98
CA PRO A 520 -10.74 14.68 3.13
C PRO A 520 -9.98 14.28 1.86
N VAL A 521 -10.34 14.91 0.74
CA VAL A 521 -9.62 14.77 -0.53
C VAL A 521 -8.24 15.44 -0.42
N ASP A 522 -7.15 14.66 -0.54
CA ASP A 522 -5.78 15.21 -0.58
C ASP A 522 -5.32 15.51 -2.02
N ILE A 523 -5.07 16.78 -2.29
CA ILE A 523 -4.64 17.31 -3.60
C ILE A 523 -3.13 17.60 -3.60
N SER A 524 -2.59 17.93 -2.43
CA SER A 524 -1.25 18.51 -2.30
C SER A 524 -0.13 17.54 -2.67
N GLY A 525 -0.34 16.25 -2.41
CA GLY A 525 0.60 15.19 -2.77
C GLY A 525 0.72 14.96 -4.29
N ILE A 526 -0.39 14.99 -5.03
CA ILE A 526 -0.41 14.66 -6.47
C ILE A 526 0.25 15.77 -7.30
N GLN A 527 -0.07 17.04 -7.01
CA GLN A 527 0.49 18.18 -7.74
C GLN A 527 2.02 18.26 -7.60
N ALA A 528 2.53 18.23 -6.35
CA ALA A 528 3.96 18.29 -6.09
C ALA A 528 4.73 17.13 -6.75
N THR A 529 4.12 15.95 -6.80
CA THR A 529 4.70 14.77 -7.44
C THR A 529 4.84 14.95 -8.96
N LEU A 530 3.81 15.48 -9.64
CA LEU A 530 3.84 15.68 -11.09
C LEU A 530 4.65 16.89 -11.54
N GLU A 531 4.75 17.95 -10.72
CA GLU A 531 5.68 19.05 -10.92
C GLU A 531 7.14 18.55 -10.89
N ALA A 532 7.48 17.75 -9.87
CA ALA A 532 8.79 17.12 -9.76
C ALA A 532 9.05 16.16 -10.94
N ALA A 533 8.05 15.38 -11.35
CA ALA A 533 8.13 14.50 -12.52
C ALA A 533 8.49 15.29 -13.78
N SER A 534 7.77 16.38 -14.05
CA SER A 534 7.96 17.23 -15.22
C SER A 534 9.37 17.83 -15.26
N ALA A 535 9.86 18.35 -14.13
CA ALA A 535 11.22 18.88 -14.02
C ALA A 535 12.29 17.80 -14.25
N ALA A 536 12.07 16.58 -13.74
CA ALA A 536 13.01 15.46 -13.93
C ALA A 536 13.07 14.96 -15.37
N LEU A 537 11.92 14.92 -16.07
CA LEU A 537 11.87 14.60 -17.49
C LEU A 537 12.59 15.67 -18.32
N ALA A 538 12.38 16.95 -18.00
CA ALA A 538 13.05 18.08 -18.67
C ALA A 538 14.58 18.04 -18.50
N ALA A 539 15.06 17.51 -17.38
CA ALA A 539 16.48 17.35 -17.10
C ALA A 539 17.16 16.19 -17.86
N LEU A 540 16.41 15.34 -18.56
CA LEU A 540 16.98 14.22 -19.31
C LEU A 540 17.79 14.72 -20.52
N THR A 541 18.95 14.10 -20.71
CA THR A 541 19.75 14.33 -21.93
C THR A 541 19.03 13.76 -23.14
N ALA A 542 18.75 14.62 -24.12
CA ALA A 542 18.20 14.20 -25.40
C ALA A 542 19.15 13.22 -26.12
N ASN A 543 18.59 12.11 -26.58
CA ASN A 543 19.32 11.09 -27.37
C ASN A 543 18.72 10.90 -28.77
N SER A 544 17.54 11.48 -29.03
CA SER A 544 16.76 11.31 -30.26
C SER A 544 16.62 12.64 -31.00
N THR A 545 16.25 12.59 -32.29
CA THR A 545 16.29 13.78 -33.17
C THR A 545 15.03 13.97 -33.99
N THR A 546 14.75 15.21 -34.35
CA THR A 546 13.67 15.57 -35.28
C THR A 546 14.23 16.02 -36.62
N SER A 547 13.55 15.69 -37.72
CA SER A 547 13.89 16.15 -39.06
C SER A 547 12.65 16.50 -39.86
N VAL A 548 12.75 17.47 -40.79
CA VAL A 548 11.67 17.73 -41.75
C VAL A 548 11.95 16.92 -43.01
N GLN A 549 11.06 15.97 -43.30
CA GLN A 549 11.08 15.16 -44.51
C GLN A 549 9.99 15.63 -45.47
N ASN A 550 10.20 15.38 -46.76
CA ASN A 550 9.22 15.71 -47.82
C ASN A 550 8.77 17.19 -47.85
N GLY A 551 9.55 18.09 -47.24
CA GLY A 551 9.32 19.54 -47.22
C GLY A 551 8.29 20.04 -46.19
N ASN A 552 7.45 19.17 -45.62
CA ASN A 552 6.37 19.57 -44.70
C ASN A 552 6.01 18.52 -43.63
N GLN A 553 6.76 17.41 -43.52
CA GLN A 553 6.51 16.36 -42.54
C GLN A 553 7.59 16.38 -41.46
N LEU A 554 7.21 16.70 -40.23
CA LEU A 554 8.10 16.59 -39.09
C LEU A 554 8.16 15.12 -38.64
N VAL A 555 9.36 14.55 -38.66
CA VAL A 555 9.62 13.16 -38.25
C VAL A 555 10.44 13.16 -36.97
N PHE A 556 9.87 12.60 -35.91
CA PHE A 556 10.57 12.22 -34.69
C PHE A 556 11.24 10.86 -34.91
N ASP A 557 12.57 10.82 -34.90
CA ASP A 557 13.34 9.59 -35.06
C ASP A 557 13.95 9.18 -33.71
N ALA A 558 13.34 8.17 -33.09
CA ALA A 558 13.72 7.70 -31.77
C ALA A 558 15.03 6.91 -31.85
N GLN A 559 15.93 7.19 -30.92
CA GLN A 559 17.18 6.45 -30.73
C GLN A 559 17.17 5.91 -29.30
N PRO A 560 16.41 4.84 -29.04
CA PRO A 560 16.19 4.38 -27.68
C PRO A 560 17.50 3.89 -27.05
N GLY A 561 17.70 4.25 -25.79
CA GLY A 561 18.91 3.92 -25.06
C GLY A 561 18.74 4.07 -23.55
N GLY A 562 19.80 3.73 -22.81
CA GLY A 562 19.78 3.76 -21.36
C GLY A 562 18.97 2.61 -20.71
N PRO A 563 18.89 2.59 -19.37
CA PRO A 563 18.36 1.44 -18.62
C PRO A 563 16.88 1.13 -18.87
N GLN A 564 16.09 2.11 -19.30
CA GLN A 564 14.66 1.96 -19.58
C GLN A 564 14.33 1.94 -21.08
N ASN A 565 15.34 1.82 -21.95
CA ASN A 565 15.16 1.79 -23.41
C ASN A 565 14.34 3.00 -23.92
N GLN A 566 14.69 4.18 -23.40
CA GLN A 566 13.92 5.42 -23.55
C GLN A 566 14.47 6.28 -24.69
N ALA A 567 13.58 6.97 -25.40
CA ALA A 567 13.89 7.98 -26.39
C ALA A 567 13.51 9.36 -25.84
N VAL A 568 14.46 10.29 -25.82
CA VAL A 568 14.30 11.64 -25.27
C VAL A 568 14.54 12.66 -26.39
N PHE A 569 13.54 13.51 -26.62
CA PHE A 569 13.57 14.63 -27.55
C PHE A 569 13.47 15.94 -26.78
N ASN A 570 14.25 16.94 -27.18
CA ASN A 570 14.09 18.32 -26.71
C ASN A 570 13.75 19.20 -27.92
N VAL A 571 12.60 19.86 -27.88
CA VAL A 571 12.06 20.68 -28.97
C VAL A 571 11.51 22.00 -28.41
N THR A 572 11.27 22.98 -29.29
CA THR A 572 10.54 24.20 -28.92
C THR A 572 9.08 24.10 -29.38
N ALA A 573 8.17 24.72 -28.63
CA ALA A 573 6.77 24.81 -29.03
C ALA A 573 6.62 25.48 -30.42
N ALA A 574 7.45 26.48 -30.70
CA ALA A 574 7.46 27.21 -31.96
C ALA A 574 7.85 26.31 -33.17
N ASP A 575 8.90 25.49 -33.01
CA ASP A 575 9.40 24.64 -34.10
C ASP A 575 8.43 23.51 -34.46
N VAL A 576 7.64 23.06 -33.50
CA VAL A 576 6.72 21.92 -33.64
C VAL A 576 5.30 22.38 -33.93
N PHE A 577 4.71 23.17 -33.02
CA PHE A 577 3.26 23.44 -33.00
C PHE A 577 2.87 24.73 -33.73
N GLU A 578 3.78 25.70 -33.81
CA GLU A 578 3.50 27.03 -34.41
C GLU A 578 4.10 27.17 -35.81
N ASN A 579 4.77 26.13 -36.30
CA ASN A 579 5.36 26.10 -37.63
C ASN A 579 4.32 25.80 -38.71
N ASN A 580 3.78 26.86 -39.31
CA ASN A 580 2.76 26.78 -40.36
C ASN A 580 3.22 26.14 -41.69
N SER A 581 4.51 25.81 -41.83
CA SER A 581 5.01 25.07 -43.00
C SER A 581 4.84 23.57 -42.87
N LEU A 582 4.56 23.07 -41.66
CA LEU A 582 4.34 21.66 -41.39
C LEU A 582 2.87 21.28 -41.62
N ALA A 583 2.66 20.15 -42.30
CA ALA A 583 1.34 19.56 -42.52
C ALA A 583 1.16 18.25 -41.74
N GLN A 584 2.26 17.58 -41.38
CA GLN A 584 2.23 16.27 -40.73
C GLN A 584 3.31 16.12 -39.67
N MET A 585 3.00 15.33 -38.65
CA MET A 585 3.93 14.89 -37.60
C MET A 585 3.92 13.36 -37.50
N GLN A 586 5.08 12.71 -37.59
CA GLN A 586 5.22 11.25 -37.55
C GLN A 586 6.28 10.82 -36.51
N MET A 587 6.10 9.64 -35.94
CA MET A 587 7.07 8.98 -35.06
C MET A 587 7.65 7.71 -35.72
N ASN A 588 8.97 7.60 -35.73
CA ASN A 588 9.69 6.35 -35.90
C ASN A 588 10.14 5.88 -34.51
N ALA A 589 9.37 4.97 -33.91
CA ALA A 589 9.61 4.55 -32.52
C ALA A 589 10.88 3.71 -32.35
N ASN A 590 11.36 3.04 -33.41
CA ASN A 590 12.62 2.27 -33.43
C ASN A 590 12.80 1.31 -32.24
N GLY A 591 11.70 0.75 -31.72
CA GLY A 591 11.71 -0.17 -30.58
C GLY A 591 11.81 0.49 -29.20
N ALA A 592 11.63 1.81 -29.11
CA ALA A 592 11.58 2.53 -27.83
C ALA A 592 10.45 1.99 -26.95
N SER A 593 10.76 1.79 -25.67
CA SER A 593 9.77 1.38 -24.67
C SER A 593 9.09 2.59 -24.01
N GLN A 594 9.70 3.77 -24.11
CA GLN A 594 9.20 5.03 -23.60
C GLN A 594 9.74 6.18 -24.46
N ILE A 595 8.89 7.17 -24.70
CA ILE A 595 9.19 8.34 -25.52
C ILE A 595 8.83 9.59 -24.72
N ILE A 596 9.85 10.39 -24.45
CA ILE A 596 9.76 11.64 -23.71
C ILE A 596 10.04 12.78 -24.68
N ILE A 597 9.07 13.67 -24.86
CA ILE A 597 9.21 14.86 -25.69
C ILE A 597 9.12 16.08 -24.79
N ASN A 598 10.28 16.62 -24.41
CA ASN A 598 10.36 17.86 -23.64
C ASN A 598 10.16 19.05 -24.57
N VAL A 599 9.14 19.86 -24.28
CA VAL A 599 8.77 21.02 -25.08
C VAL A 599 9.05 22.29 -24.29
N SER A 600 9.96 23.11 -24.81
CA SER A 600 10.26 24.44 -24.26
C SER A 600 9.33 25.52 -24.83
N GLY A 601 9.04 26.54 -24.03
CA GLY A 601 8.15 27.65 -24.35
C GLY A 601 7.12 27.93 -23.25
N SER A 602 6.99 29.20 -22.86
CA SER A 602 6.04 29.65 -21.82
C SER A 602 4.58 29.52 -22.23
N SER A 603 4.31 29.39 -23.52
CA SER A 603 2.99 29.17 -24.10
C SER A 603 3.10 28.34 -25.37
N MET A 604 2.02 27.66 -25.73
CA MET A 604 1.90 26.95 -27.01
C MET A 604 0.48 27.11 -27.55
N THR A 605 0.36 27.46 -28.84
CA THR A 605 -0.91 27.43 -29.57
C THR A 605 -0.81 26.52 -30.77
N TRP A 606 -1.51 25.39 -30.75
CA TRP A 606 -1.57 24.46 -31.87
C TRP A 606 -2.92 24.54 -32.58
N ASN A 607 -3.00 25.44 -33.56
CA ASN A 607 -4.20 25.68 -34.38
C ASN A 607 -3.94 25.61 -35.90
N ASN A 608 -2.72 25.31 -36.32
CA ASN A 608 -2.32 25.16 -37.72
C ASN A 608 -2.87 23.88 -38.35
N GLY A 609 -2.78 23.70 -39.67
CA GLY A 609 -3.33 22.51 -40.35
C GLY A 609 -2.60 21.19 -40.12
N MET A 610 -1.65 21.11 -39.18
CA MET A 610 -0.79 19.94 -38.98
C MET A 610 -1.53 18.79 -38.28
N ASN A 611 -1.36 17.56 -38.79
CA ASN A 611 -1.92 16.35 -38.19
C ASN A 611 -0.82 15.37 -37.74
N GLN A 612 -1.06 14.68 -36.63
CA GLN A 612 -0.27 13.51 -36.26
C GLN A 612 -0.67 12.30 -37.12
N VAL A 613 0.32 11.60 -37.69
CA VAL A 613 0.14 10.48 -38.63
C VAL A 613 1.06 9.30 -38.27
N GLY A 614 0.82 8.16 -38.90
CA GLY A 614 1.65 6.97 -38.75
C GLY A 614 1.56 6.41 -37.33
N ALA A 615 2.70 6.13 -36.69
CA ALA A 615 2.72 5.47 -35.38
C ALA A 615 1.95 6.26 -34.29
N PHE A 616 1.87 7.60 -34.39
CA PHE A 616 1.11 8.43 -33.44
C PHE A 616 -0.36 8.04 -33.33
N THR A 617 -0.96 7.49 -34.38
CA THR A 617 -2.39 7.13 -34.39
C THR A 617 -2.66 5.74 -33.82
N THR A 618 -1.67 5.10 -33.18
CA THR A 618 -1.80 3.74 -32.62
C THR A 618 -1.89 3.78 -31.09
N ASN A 619 -2.73 2.94 -30.49
CA ASN A 619 -2.86 2.85 -29.03
C ASN A 619 -1.52 2.49 -28.37
N ALA A 620 -0.77 1.55 -28.96
CA ALA A 620 0.53 1.12 -28.45
C ALA A 620 1.55 2.27 -28.34
N LEU A 621 1.50 3.26 -29.26
CA LEU A 621 2.39 4.42 -29.15
C LEU A 621 1.87 5.44 -28.12
N ARG A 622 0.55 5.68 -28.07
CA ARG A 622 -0.07 6.65 -27.15
C ARG A 622 0.28 6.35 -25.69
N GLU A 623 0.31 5.08 -25.30
CA GLU A 623 0.67 4.63 -23.95
C GLU A 623 2.10 5.03 -23.55
N ILE A 624 3.03 5.04 -24.51
CA ILE A 624 4.46 5.21 -24.25
C ILE A 624 5.00 6.60 -24.59
N VAL A 625 4.14 7.56 -24.98
CA VAL A 625 4.55 8.94 -25.32
C VAL A 625 4.08 9.91 -24.23
N VAL A 626 5.00 10.74 -23.73
CA VAL A 626 4.70 11.89 -22.87
C VAL A 626 5.21 13.17 -23.52
N TRP A 627 4.30 14.12 -23.73
CA TRP A 627 4.56 15.51 -24.06
C TRP A 627 4.72 16.32 -22.77
N ASN A 628 5.97 16.64 -22.43
CA ASN A 628 6.32 17.32 -21.20
C ASN A 628 6.54 18.82 -21.47
N PHE A 629 5.51 19.63 -21.23
CA PHE A 629 5.55 21.10 -21.32
C PHE A 629 5.94 21.67 -19.95
N TYR A 630 7.21 21.57 -19.62
CA TYR A 630 7.72 21.73 -18.25
C TYR A 630 7.76 23.17 -17.72
N GLU A 631 7.57 24.16 -18.58
CA GLU A 631 7.60 25.60 -18.23
C GLU A 631 6.40 26.38 -18.81
N ALA A 632 5.44 25.68 -19.43
CA ALA A 632 4.31 26.32 -20.06
C ALA A 632 3.29 26.77 -19.01
N THR A 633 2.78 27.99 -19.18
CA THR A 633 1.71 28.56 -18.34
C THR A 633 0.37 28.65 -19.07
N SER A 634 0.37 28.51 -20.40
CA SER A 634 -0.83 28.53 -21.24
C SER A 634 -0.68 27.61 -22.44
N LEU A 635 -1.62 26.70 -22.63
CA LEU A 635 -1.69 25.79 -23.77
C LEU A 635 -3.04 25.91 -24.47
N THR A 636 -3.02 26.05 -25.79
CA THR A 636 -4.22 25.97 -26.62
C THR A 636 -4.05 24.86 -27.66
N VAL A 637 -4.87 23.82 -27.56
CA VAL A 637 -4.80 22.62 -28.39
C VAL A 637 -6.07 22.49 -29.22
N ASP A 638 -6.01 22.92 -30.47
CA ASP A 638 -7.11 22.82 -31.45
C ASP A 638 -6.88 21.71 -32.47
N ARG A 639 -5.96 20.79 -32.17
CA ARG A 639 -5.66 19.60 -32.98
C ARG A 639 -5.60 18.35 -32.11
N ASN A 640 -5.89 17.22 -32.73
CA ASN A 640 -5.92 15.94 -32.02
C ASN A 640 -4.50 15.55 -31.57
N LEU A 641 -4.25 15.62 -30.26
CA LEU A 641 -2.96 15.26 -29.68
C LEU A 641 -3.00 13.78 -29.26
N ASN A 642 -1.98 13.02 -29.65
CA ASN A 642 -1.79 11.62 -29.31
C ASN A 642 -0.60 11.49 -28.35
N GLY A 643 -0.82 10.79 -27.24
CA GLY A 643 0.13 10.66 -26.14
C GLY A 643 -0.28 11.50 -24.93
N ALA A 644 0.32 11.20 -23.79
CA ALA A 644 0.03 11.90 -22.55
C ALA A 644 0.57 13.35 -22.56
N LEU A 645 -0.19 14.29 -21.99
CA LEU A 645 0.15 15.70 -21.87
C LEU A 645 0.42 16.03 -20.40
N LEU A 646 1.66 16.39 -20.09
CA LEU A 646 2.08 16.86 -18.77
C LEU A 646 2.48 18.34 -18.85
N ALA A 647 1.70 19.21 -18.21
CA ALA A 647 1.98 20.64 -18.15
C ALA A 647 1.55 21.23 -16.79
N PRO A 648 2.30 20.96 -15.72
CA PRO A 648 1.83 21.18 -14.35
C PRO A 648 1.46 22.62 -14.00
N GLU A 649 2.07 23.60 -14.67
CA GLU A 649 1.85 25.03 -14.44
C GLU A 649 0.86 25.68 -15.43
N ALA A 650 0.36 24.91 -16.41
CA ALA A 650 -0.39 25.47 -17.53
C ALA A 650 -1.91 25.53 -17.29
N HIS A 651 -2.53 26.63 -17.70
CA HIS A 651 -3.93 26.60 -18.11
C HIS A 651 -4.04 25.97 -19.50
N LEU A 652 -4.79 24.88 -19.62
CA LEU A 652 -5.08 24.24 -20.89
C LEU A 652 -6.44 24.69 -21.42
N THR A 653 -6.52 24.92 -22.73
CA THR A 653 -7.78 24.99 -23.48
C THR A 653 -7.69 24.03 -24.65
N ASN A 654 -8.70 23.19 -24.84
CA ASN A 654 -8.79 22.35 -26.04
C ASN A 654 -10.13 22.53 -26.76
N SER A 655 -10.12 22.32 -28.07
CA SER A 655 -11.34 22.21 -28.89
C SER A 655 -11.45 20.87 -29.63
N THR A 656 -10.42 20.03 -29.52
CA THR A 656 -10.33 18.70 -30.12
C THR A 656 -9.80 17.69 -29.10
N ASN A 657 -9.85 16.41 -29.45
CA ASN A 657 -9.56 15.34 -28.52
C ASN A 657 -8.06 15.26 -28.16
N ILE A 658 -7.80 14.82 -26.93
CA ILE A 658 -6.48 14.38 -26.48
C ILE A 658 -6.58 12.87 -26.23
N ASP A 659 -5.88 12.10 -27.06
CA ASP A 659 -5.77 10.64 -26.95
C ASP A 659 -4.58 10.26 -26.07
N GLY A 660 -4.77 10.37 -24.75
CA GLY A 660 -3.77 10.10 -23.72
C GLY A 660 -4.14 10.76 -22.39
N SER A 661 -3.44 10.42 -21.30
CA SER A 661 -3.67 11.06 -20.01
C SER A 661 -3.19 12.52 -19.97
N VAL A 662 -3.90 13.37 -19.21
CA VAL A 662 -3.65 14.81 -19.13
C VAL A 662 -3.45 15.24 -17.68
N ALA A 663 -2.39 16.02 -17.41
CA ALA A 663 -2.14 16.64 -16.11
C ALA A 663 -1.78 18.12 -16.26
N VAL A 664 -2.61 19.02 -15.71
CA VAL A 664 -2.52 20.49 -15.89
C VAL A 664 -2.94 21.28 -14.66
N ALA A 665 -2.54 22.55 -14.57
CA ALA A 665 -2.93 23.43 -13.46
C ALA A 665 -4.42 23.75 -13.45
N SER A 666 -4.99 24.07 -14.61
CA SER A 666 -6.42 24.31 -14.80
C SER A 666 -6.82 24.01 -16.24
N PHE A 667 -8.10 23.73 -16.50
CA PHE A 667 -8.52 23.27 -17.82
C PHE A 667 -9.88 23.82 -18.23
N THR A 668 -9.93 24.49 -19.38
CA THR A 668 -11.16 24.75 -20.14
C THR A 668 -11.32 23.66 -21.21
N GLN A 669 -12.12 22.65 -20.91
CA GLN A 669 -12.30 21.47 -21.75
C GLN A 669 -13.49 21.65 -22.70
N ARG A 670 -13.25 21.60 -24.02
CA ARG A 670 -14.29 21.53 -25.06
C ARG A 670 -14.08 20.37 -26.05
N GLY A 671 -12.94 19.68 -25.98
CA GLY A 671 -12.69 18.41 -26.66
C GLY A 671 -12.57 17.24 -25.67
N GLU A 672 -12.65 16.00 -26.13
CA GLU A 672 -12.64 14.83 -25.24
C GLU A 672 -11.23 14.48 -24.75
N VAL A 673 -11.13 13.82 -23.59
CA VAL A 673 -9.91 13.16 -23.12
C VAL A 673 -10.14 11.65 -23.16
N HIS A 674 -9.28 10.92 -23.87
CA HIS A 674 -9.46 9.49 -24.10
C HIS A 674 -8.41 8.63 -23.39
N LEU A 675 -8.72 7.33 -23.30
CA LEU A 675 -7.72 6.30 -23.07
C LEU A 675 -6.70 6.28 -24.23
N PRO A 676 -5.46 5.80 -23.98
CA PRO A 676 -5.00 5.10 -22.78
C PRO A 676 -4.30 6.02 -21.76
N THR A 677 -4.16 5.55 -20.51
CA THR A 677 -3.25 6.17 -19.55
C THR A 677 -1.79 5.89 -19.94
N THR A 678 -0.87 6.71 -19.44
CA THR A 678 0.56 6.53 -19.77
C THR A 678 1.17 5.37 -19.00
N VAL A 679 2.17 4.72 -19.58
CA VAL A 679 3.04 3.74 -18.91
C VAL A 679 4.48 4.23 -18.81
N VAL A 680 4.75 5.47 -19.22
CA VAL A 680 6.07 6.12 -19.14
C VAL A 680 6.45 6.30 -17.67
N ALA A 681 7.73 6.07 -17.38
CA ALA A 681 8.33 6.24 -16.08
C ALA A 681 9.46 7.26 -16.12
N VAL A 682 9.68 7.98 -15.01
CA VAL A 682 10.85 8.87 -14.90
C VAL A 682 12.12 8.02 -14.68
N PRO A 683 13.21 8.24 -15.42
CA PRO A 683 14.45 7.49 -15.26
C PRO A 683 15.16 7.75 -13.92
N GLU A 684 15.68 6.70 -13.27
CA GLU A 684 16.21 6.74 -11.88
C GLU A 684 17.42 7.68 -11.66
N ALA A 685 18.10 8.12 -12.72
CA ALA A 685 19.20 9.08 -12.61
C ALA A 685 18.71 10.53 -12.39
N SER A 686 17.48 10.86 -12.80
CA SER A 686 16.90 12.20 -12.70
C SER A 686 16.24 12.46 -11.34
N SER A 687 15.76 11.42 -10.66
CA SER A 687 15.24 11.51 -9.28
C SER A 687 16.32 11.84 -8.25
N LEU A 688 17.57 11.45 -8.51
CA LEU A 688 18.74 11.88 -7.72
C LEU A 688 19.14 13.34 -8.00
N VAL A 689 18.89 13.84 -9.22
CA VAL A 689 19.12 15.27 -9.57
C VAL A 689 18.04 16.15 -8.95
N LEU A 690 16.78 15.70 -8.86
CA LEU A 690 15.70 16.35 -8.10
C LEU A 690 16.10 16.59 -6.64
N MET A 691 16.77 15.63 -5.99
CA MET A 691 17.33 15.82 -4.64
C MET A 691 18.43 16.89 -4.57
N SER A 692 19.16 17.13 -5.66
CA SER A 692 20.30 18.06 -5.70
C SER A 692 19.96 19.47 -6.17
N LEU A 693 18.96 19.66 -7.05
CA LEU A 693 18.48 20.98 -7.46
C LEU A 693 17.75 21.71 -6.31
N GLY A 694 17.04 20.97 -5.44
CA GLY A 694 16.50 21.50 -4.18
C GLY A 694 17.57 22.02 -3.22
N LEU A 695 18.81 21.54 -3.34
CA LEU A 695 19.94 21.98 -2.51
C LEU A 695 20.68 23.21 -3.10
N ILE A 696 20.60 23.46 -4.41
CA ILE A 696 21.38 24.51 -5.11
C ILE A 696 20.68 25.88 -5.09
N THR A 697 19.34 25.94 -5.04
CA THR A 697 18.58 27.20 -4.94
C THR A 697 18.75 27.92 -3.59
N LEU A 698 19.32 27.25 -2.57
CA LEU A 698 19.61 27.79 -1.24
C LEU A 698 20.99 28.47 -1.08
N ALA A 699 21.87 28.36 -2.08
CA ALA A 699 23.23 28.90 -2.01
C ALA A 699 23.35 30.44 -1.83
N PRO A 700 22.41 31.29 -2.29
CA PRO A 700 22.52 32.74 -2.08
C PRO A 700 22.23 33.20 -0.63
N PHE A 701 21.52 32.40 0.18
CA PHE A 701 21.07 32.81 1.51
C PHE A 701 22.08 32.63 2.64
N LEU A 702 23.15 31.84 2.43
CA LEU A 702 24.15 31.57 3.46
C LEU A 702 25.38 32.50 3.45
N ARG A 703 25.43 33.52 2.57
CA ARG A 703 26.63 34.37 2.41
C ARG A 703 26.54 35.81 2.94
N ARG A 704 25.49 36.18 3.68
CA ARG A 704 25.42 37.49 4.36
C ARG A 704 24.99 37.36 5.82
N ARG A 705 25.97 37.19 6.71
CA ARG A 705 26.06 37.85 8.03
C ARG A 705 27.25 37.31 8.84
N SER A 706 28.44 37.79 8.51
CA SER A 706 29.48 38.06 9.50
C SER A 706 29.90 39.51 9.31
N LYS A 707 30.11 40.24 10.41
CA LYS A 707 30.19 41.71 10.58
C LYS A 707 28.86 42.37 10.98
N ARG A 708 28.55 42.37 12.27
CA ARG A 708 28.90 43.46 13.20
C ARG A 708 28.57 43.04 14.62
#